data_AF-A0A454APJ3-F1
#
_entry.id   AF-A0A454APJ3-F1
#
_cell.length_a   1.000
_cell.length_b   1.000
_cell.length_c   1.000
_cell.angle_alpha   90.00
_cell.angle_beta   90.00
_cell.angle_gamma   90.00
#
_symmetry.space_group_name_H-M   'P 1'
#
loop_
_entity.id
_entity.type
_entity.pdbx_description
1 polymer ?
#
loop_
_entity_poly.entity_id
_entity_poly.type
_entity_poly.pdbx_seq_one_letter_code
_entity_poly.pdbx_strand_id
1 'polypeptide(L)'
;MNKLILSPIYLAPIFSVSAVLPVVDNKVKINKNSNISINENDYKQLIKMYIPYYNKLGVWDREKMPSDYSSSVYDKVGIIEVEDINSNYLLSQNSDFKIIRTNPYNSKSYSDHGYAVASIIGTDFGINQDASIYYTTLDNNKIIDSIINLHKNFGIRLINMSLGPADIFGQIGSRTANTLNSYKTDKKYDDVDNDYKMSLDDIYKYRSIFYNLSKAIIYFSLYDNMHIYGMNDIKKQYKAIGQYALDNNIKIIQSSGNDNDELSKTMVDNNLLNRPEFMDNGIISKQKIYDIFKKFFNSATKYWKNENYENYNKKTLAKIQPVIDNALGNQSWTYNGNDRWLRDFDFSDFLDIENRKKKLFNSLLDWQSLRYHDGIISVGSVNWKNIATNFSSYAKDNYGSFPFISAYGNDLKNDRDELSKNKYYKDDYDRIEKYIKTTNDSDEFKNKISYLFDFRGTSKSAPMITGLISRLQSKLKKELSIADVKLLLAGSANYSSTKAYKHKDFNFDQLTSEYEHWRHNRAKNKTGFGIPKYFKMKDIWNSDKIKTIRPHELGKDFINKKTESQVYADTAVQGQWKHWDSTFVWQQKMSFAKYWKLYNTKNNSFVSRFRNKWLPILLEAIEYNSAINPDWSFDHIPYFSIKADMTTHTYMSMYNSATETKLGNEPNVTIQKVYFYKPIPIWNETYKIFINYDELERYLRIFWDYLIWKNNVILSKDDPNYSYYYAEAPILQPYKKYIHEIKQKYWEHLKENVWIKNYANVVEVEPVPFW
;
A
#
# COMPACT_ATOMS: atom_id res chain seq x y z
N MET A 1 84.79 -33.81 20.42
CA MET A 1 83.66 -32.90 20.68
C MET A 1 82.49 -33.33 19.79
N ASN A 2 81.31 -33.45 20.41
CA ASN A 2 79.96 -33.69 19.86
C ASN A 2 79.61 -35.05 19.23
N LYS A 3 78.60 -35.66 19.89
CA LYS A 3 78.01 -36.97 19.68
C LYS A 3 77.02 -36.96 18.51
N LEU A 4 77.14 -37.99 17.68
CA LEU A 4 76.13 -38.49 16.76
C LEU A 4 75.88 -39.93 17.18
N ILE A 5 74.66 -40.30 17.54
CA ILE A 5 74.26 -41.71 17.61
C ILE A 5 72.88 -41.84 16.97
N LEU A 6 72.87 -42.50 15.83
CA LEU A 6 71.72 -43.10 15.15
C LEU A 6 71.49 -44.50 15.71
N SER A 7 70.24 -44.87 15.97
CA SER A 7 69.64 -46.22 15.79
C SER A 7 68.21 -46.24 16.41
N PRO A 8 67.37 -47.27 16.20
CA PRO A 8 66.54 -47.46 15.01
C PRO A 8 65.02 -47.49 15.32
N ILE A 9 64.24 -47.35 14.25
CA ILE A 9 62.76 -47.35 14.20
C ILE A 9 62.19 -48.69 14.65
N TYR A 10 61.35 -48.68 15.69
CA TYR A 10 60.41 -49.76 16.01
C TYR A 10 59.00 -49.37 15.59
N LEU A 11 58.44 -50.14 14.65
CA LEU A 11 57.04 -50.11 14.24
C LEU A 11 56.16 -50.67 15.37
N ALA A 12 55.37 -49.80 16.02
CA ALA A 12 54.23 -50.23 16.84
C ALA A 12 52.97 -50.26 15.95
N PRO A 13 52.14 -51.31 16.01
CA PRO A 13 50.90 -51.36 15.27
C PRO A 13 49.92 -50.35 15.88
N ILE A 14 49.63 -49.27 15.15
CA ILE A 14 48.50 -48.39 15.46
C ILE A 14 47.25 -49.18 15.13
N PHE A 15 46.64 -49.80 16.15
CA PHE A 15 45.25 -50.21 16.05
C PHE A 15 44.40 -48.95 15.88
N SER A 16 44.03 -48.64 14.64
CA SER A 16 42.93 -47.71 14.37
C SER A 16 41.64 -48.40 14.81
N VAL A 17 41.28 -48.22 16.08
CA VAL A 17 39.90 -48.40 16.50
C VAL A 17 39.14 -47.25 15.86
N SER A 18 38.62 -47.48 14.64
CA SER A 18 37.53 -46.70 14.09
C SER A 18 36.33 -46.95 15.00
N ALA A 19 36.29 -46.25 16.13
CA ALA A 19 35.06 -46.03 16.86
C ALA A 19 34.13 -45.34 15.87
N VAL A 20 33.23 -46.11 15.28
CA VAL A 20 32.05 -45.59 14.63
C VAL A 20 31.32 -44.84 15.74
N LEU A 21 31.59 -43.54 15.84
CA LEU A 21 30.79 -42.65 16.66
C LEU A 21 29.34 -42.92 16.24
N PRO A 22 28.45 -43.25 17.18
CA PRO A 22 27.05 -43.43 16.84
C PRO A 22 26.63 -42.16 16.10
N VAL A 23 26.08 -42.32 14.90
CA VAL A 23 25.41 -41.23 14.19
C VAL A 23 24.27 -40.82 15.11
N VAL A 24 24.51 -39.81 15.94
CA VAL A 24 23.46 -39.19 16.73
C VAL A 24 22.56 -38.56 15.68
N ASP A 25 21.38 -39.15 15.49
CA ASP A 25 20.37 -38.63 14.58
C ASP A 25 19.87 -37.32 15.21
N ASN A 26 20.64 -36.24 14.99
CA ASN A 26 20.39 -34.88 15.51
C ASN A 26 19.17 -34.30 14.80
N LYS A 27 18.00 -34.85 15.12
CA LYS A 27 16.70 -34.39 14.64
C LYS A 27 16.09 -33.47 15.68
N VAL A 28 15.52 -32.37 15.19
CA VAL A 28 14.73 -31.43 15.99
C VAL A 28 13.31 -31.42 15.48
N LYS A 29 12.34 -31.37 16.40
CA LYS A 29 10.93 -31.14 16.01
C LYS A 29 10.81 -29.75 15.43
N ILE A 30 10.07 -29.58 14.34
CA ILE A 30 9.94 -28.24 13.72
C ILE A 30 9.22 -27.24 14.62
N ASN A 31 8.32 -27.72 15.48
CA ASN A 31 7.82 -27.01 16.66
C ASN A 31 7.32 -28.02 17.72
N LYS A 32 7.06 -27.54 18.95
CA LYS A 32 6.68 -28.38 20.09
C LYS A 32 5.46 -29.30 19.85
N ASN A 33 4.49 -28.83 19.06
CA ASN A 33 3.23 -29.52 18.79
C ASN A 33 3.29 -30.34 17.48
N SER A 34 4.38 -30.25 16.73
CA SER A 34 4.52 -30.93 15.45
C SER A 34 4.98 -32.37 15.63
N ASN A 35 4.46 -33.25 14.78
CA ASN A 35 4.96 -34.62 14.62
C ASN A 35 6.14 -34.69 13.63
N ILE A 36 6.50 -33.58 12.99
CA ILE A 36 7.58 -33.52 12.00
C ILE A 36 8.89 -33.18 12.70
N SER A 37 9.92 -33.98 12.44
CA SER A 37 11.28 -33.73 12.90
C SER A 37 12.24 -33.77 11.72
N ILE A 38 13.13 -32.80 11.63
CA ILE A 38 14.14 -32.68 10.56
C ILE A 38 15.54 -32.59 11.17
N ASN A 39 16.57 -32.78 10.36
CA ASN A 39 17.95 -32.61 10.82
C ASN A 39 18.17 -31.19 11.34
N GLU A 40 18.88 -31.05 12.46
CA GLU A 40 19.15 -29.76 13.09
C GLU A 40 19.91 -28.79 12.16
N ASN A 41 20.82 -29.31 11.33
CA ASN A 41 21.55 -28.49 10.35
C ASN A 41 20.62 -27.97 9.25
N ASP A 42 19.67 -28.79 8.80
CA ASP A 42 18.67 -28.38 7.82
C ASP A 42 17.74 -27.33 8.42
N TYR A 43 17.29 -27.52 9.67
CA TYR A 43 16.53 -26.52 10.41
C TYR A 43 17.27 -25.17 10.47
N LYS A 44 18.54 -25.19 10.91
CA LYS A 44 19.41 -24.00 10.96
C LYS A 44 19.64 -23.36 9.60
N GLN A 45 19.57 -24.13 8.51
CA GLN A 45 19.70 -23.58 7.17
C GLN A 45 18.39 -22.94 6.70
N LEU A 46 17.24 -23.59 6.95
CA LEU A 46 15.93 -23.09 6.57
C LEU A 46 15.62 -21.73 7.19
N ILE A 47 15.81 -21.56 8.50
CA ILE A 47 15.49 -20.30 9.21
C ILE A 47 16.32 -19.08 8.76
N LYS A 48 17.33 -19.29 7.90
CA LYS A 48 18.12 -18.23 7.27
C LYS A 48 17.55 -17.73 5.93
N MET A 49 16.52 -18.37 5.39
CA MET A 49 15.95 -18.08 4.06
C MET A 49 15.72 -16.59 3.79
N TYR A 50 15.22 -15.83 4.77
CA TYR A 50 14.92 -14.40 4.61
C TYR A 50 15.91 -13.45 5.29
N ILE A 51 16.97 -13.96 5.91
CA ILE A 51 18.05 -13.14 6.50
C ILE A 51 18.60 -12.08 5.53
N PRO A 52 18.83 -12.38 4.22
CA PRO A 52 19.32 -11.36 3.30
C PRO A 52 18.43 -10.11 3.28
N TYR A 53 17.12 -10.29 3.23
CA TYR A 53 16.14 -9.21 3.19
C TYR A 53 16.08 -8.45 4.52
N TYR A 54 16.12 -9.16 5.66
CA TYR A 54 16.09 -8.54 6.98
C TYR A 54 17.34 -7.70 7.25
N ASN A 55 18.51 -8.18 6.82
CA ASN A 55 19.74 -7.42 6.91
C ASN A 55 19.70 -6.16 6.04
N LYS A 56 19.07 -6.23 4.87
CA LYS A 56 18.82 -5.03 4.05
C LYS A 56 17.81 -4.07 4.68
N LEU A 57 16.83 -4.58 5.44
CA LEU A 57 15.95 -3.76 6.29
C LEU A 57 16.64 -3.24 7.55
N GLY A 58 17.92 -3.57 7.78
CA GLY A 58 18.69 -3.06 8.91
C GLY A 58 18.51 -3.84 10.21
N VAL A 59 17.99 -5.07 10.15
CA VAL A 59 17.79 -5.95 11.31
C VAL A 59 19.02 -6.86 11.50
N TRP A 60 20.16 -6.25 11.82
CA TRP A 60 21.44 -6.98 11.94
C TRP A 60 21.58 -7.75 13.26
N ASP A 61 20.81 -7.36 14.27
CA ASP A 61 20.78 -7.94 15.61
C ASP A 61 19.82 -9.14 15.72
N ARG A 62 19.34 -9.66 14.59
CA ARG A 62 18.53 -10.87 14.57
C ARG A 62 19.42 -12.09 14.73
N GLU A 63 19.24 -12.82 15.83
CA GLU A 63 19.92 -14.09 16.06
C GLU A 63 19.54 -15.12 14.98
N LYS A 64 20.56 -15.80 14.44
CA LYS A 64 20.34 -16.88 13.46
C LYS A 64 19.75 -18.13 14.11
N MET A 65 19.97 -18.30 15.41
CA MET A 65 19.37 -19.33 16.26
C MET A 65 19.08 -18.66 17.60
N PRO A 66 17.80 -18.43 17.95
CA PRO A 66 17.44 -17.76 19.19
C PRO A 66 17.87 -18.62 20.38
N SER A 67 18.49 -17.98 21.37
CA SER A 67 18.93 -18.64 22.61
C SER A 67 17.95 -18.41 23.76
N ASP A 68 17.29 -17.24 23.80
CA ASP A 68 16.34 -16.85 24.86
C ASP A 68 15.08 -16.21 24.26
N TYR A 69 13.93 -16.90 24.37
CA TYR A 69 12.64 -16.35 23.97
C TYR A 69 12.01 -15.54 25.11
N SER A 70 11.46 -14.36 24.81
CA SER A 70 10.74 -13.55 25.79
C SER A 70 9.55 -12.79 25.18
N SER A 71 8.38 -13.42 25.20
CA SER A 71 7.17 -12.74 24.74
C SER A 71 6.64 -11.76 25.79
N SER A 72 6.12 -10.62 25.34
CA SER A 72 5.52 -9.57 26.15
C SER A 72 4.20 -9.08 25.55
N VAL A 73 3.49 -8.22 26.28
CA VAL A 73 2.24 -7.62 25.78
C VAL A 73 2.42 -6.80 24.50
N TYR A 74 3.65 -6.37 24.19
CA TYR A 74 4.00 -5.60 22.99
C TYR A 74 4.29 -6.47 21.75
N ASP A 75 4.38 -7.79 21.93
CA ASP A 75 4.66 -8.78 20.88
C ASP A 75 3.40 -9.28 20.17
N LYS A 76 2.22 -8.82 20.59
CA LYS A 76 0.94 -9.25 20.02
C LYS A 76 0.75 -8.71 18.61
N VAL A 77 0.55 -9.61 17.65
CA VAL A 77 0.27 -9.27 16.24
C VAL A 77 -0.98 -9.99 15.76
N GLY A 78 -1.90 -9.26 15.16
CA GLY A 78 -3.05 -9.81 14.46
C GLY A 78 -2.72 -10.10 13.00
N ILE A 79 -3.20 -11.22 12.47
CA ILE A 79 -3.15 -11.57 11.06
C ILE A 79 -4.58 -11.86 10.62
N ILE A 80 -5.04 -11.17 9.58
CA ILE A 80 -6.33 -11.42 8.94
C ILE A 80 -6.06 -12.02 7.57
N GLU A 81 -6.67 -13.17 7.28
CA GLU A 81 -6.50 -13.94 6.04
C GLU A 81 -7.82 -14.53 5.57
N VAL A 82 -7.91 -14.91 4.29
CA VAL A 82 -9.13 -15.50 3.72
C VAL A 82 -9.34 -16.94 4.22
N GLU A 83 -8.26 -17.71 4.31
CA GLU A 83 -8.27 -19.13 4.65
C GLU A 83 -7.49 -19.39 5.94
N ASP A 84 -7.72 -20.53 6.60
CA ASP A 84 -7.01 -20.87 7.84
C ASP A 84 -5.57 -21.32 7.59
N ILE A 85 -4.81 -21.42 8.67
CA ILE A 85 -3.42 -21.86 8.69
C ILE A 85 -3.28 -23.20 9.42
N ASN A 86 -2.50 -24.10 8.84
CA ASN A 86 -2.06 -25.29 9.54
C ASN A 86 -0.78 -24.98 10.34
N SER A 87 -0.95 -24.63 11.61
CA SER A 87 0.13 -24.21 12.50
C SER A 87 1.18 -25.31 12.78
N ASN A 88 0.87 -26.58 12.51
CA ASN A 88 1.78 -27.70 12.76
C ASN A 88 3.05 -27.65 11.88
N TYR A 89 2.99 -26.87 10.80
CA TYR A 89 4.08 -26.70 9.84
C TYR A 89 4.99 -25.50 10.13
N LEU A 90 4.63 -24.61 11.07
CA LEU A 90 5.43 -23.42 11.40
C LEU A 90 6.71 -23.82 12.15
N LEU A 91 7.86 -23.30 11.70
CA LEU A 91 9.16 -23.60 12.31
C LEU A 91 9.42 -22.69 13.51
N SER A 92 9.36 -23.25 14.72
CA SER A 92 9.64 -22.52 15.96
C SER A 92 10.12 -23.45 17.07
N GLN A 93 11.34 -23.26 17.55
CA GLN A 93 11.87 -23.92 18.75
C GLN A 93 11.37 -23.28 20.06
N ASN A 94 10.69 -22.13 19.98
CA ASN A 94 10.07 -21.51 21.16
C ASN A 94 9.03 -22.45 21.78
N SER A 95 9.28 -22.88 23.03
CA SER A 95 8.40 -23.74 23.81
C SER A 95 7.03 -23.12 24.09
N ASP A 96 6.91 -21.80 24.01
CA ASP A 96 5.66 -21.07 24.21
C ASP A 96 4.94 -20.71 22.91
N PHE A 97 5.55 -21.02 21.75
CA PHE A 97 4.93 -20.74 20.46
C PHE A 97 3.54 -21.37 20.36
N LYS A 98 2.59 -20.53 19.95
CA LYS A 98 1.20 -20.92 19.64
C LYS A 98 0.60 -19.90 18.69
N ILE A 99 -0.24 -20.39 17.78
CA ILE A 99 -1.15 -19.56 16.99
C ILE A 99 -2.48 -19.49 17.74
N ILE A 100 -2.91 -18.28 18.11
CA ILE A 100 -4.18 -18.07 18.78
C ILE A 100 -5.22 -17.78 17.70
N ARG A 101 -6.06 -18.78 17.39
CA ARG A 101 -7.21 -18.58 16.49
C ARG A 101 -8.27 -17.76 17.22
N THR A 102 -8.70 -16.66 16.60
CA THR A 102 -9.62 -15.71 17.24
C THR A 102 -11.07 -15.83 16.77
N ASN A 103 -11.32 -16.69 15.78
CA ASN A 103 -12.67 -17.07 15.35
C ASN A 103 -12.92 -18.54 15.69
N PRO A 104 -14.13 -18.90 16.17
CA PRO A 104 -14.48 -20.26 16.60
C PRO A 104 -14.79 -21.21 15.42
N TYR A 105 -14.81 -20.71 14.19
CA TYR A 105 -15.14 -21.50 13.02
C TYR A 105 -13.93 -22.28 12.51
N ASN A 106 -14.06 -23.60 12.45
CA ASN A 106 -13.10 -24.44 11.76
C ASN A 106 -13.27 -24.23 10.25
N SER A 107 -12.36 -23.46 9.65
CA SER A 107 -12.25 -23.42 8.19
C SER A 107 -12.05 -24.84 7.65
N LYS A 108 -12.72 -25.16 6.55
CA LYS A 108 -12.47 -26.40 5.79
C LYS A 108 -11.29 -26.25 4.80
N SER A 109 -10.77 -25.04 4.59
CA SER A 109 -9.65 -24.75 3.69
C SER A 109 -8.45 -24.17 4.43
N TYR A 110 -7.26 -24.67 4.09
CA TYR A 110 -5.99 -24.16 4.58
C TYR A 110 -5.18 -23.56 3.43
N SER A 111 -4.56 -22.40 3.67
CA SER A 111 -3.69 -21.75 2.69
C SER A 111 -2.23 -21.77 3.11
N ASP A 112 -1.36 -21.82 2.10
CA ASP A 112 0.07 -21.56 2.30
C ASP A 112 0.37 -20.06 2.45
N HIS A 113 -0.56 -19.20 2.02
CA HIS A 113 -0.41 -17.75 2.12
C HIS A 113 -0.31 -17.29 3.59
N GLY A 114 -1.29 -17.66 4.41
CA GLY A 114 -1.28 -17.35 5.85
C GLY A 114 -0.07 -17.96 6.57
N TYR A 115 0.37 -19.15 6.14
CA TYR A 115 1.60 -19.78 6.62
C TYR A 115 2.84 -18.93 6.34
N ALA A 116 2.99 -18.40 5.13
CA ALA A 116 4.12 -17.54 4.77
C ALA A 116 4.09 -16.21 5.53
N VAL A 117 2.92 -15.58 5.63
CA VAL A 117 2.72 -14.32 6.36
C VAL A 117 3.08 -14.48 7.83
N ALA A 118 2.56 -15.53 8.51
CA ALA A 118 2.89 -15.82 9.89
C ALA A 118 4.39 -16.10 10.07
N SER A 119 5.00 -16.88 9.16
CA SER A 119 6.43 -17.21 9.21
C SER A 119 7.32 -15.98 9.16
N ILE A 120 7.04 -15.01 8.28
CA ILE A 120 7.84 -13.78 8.11
C ILE A 120 7.70 -12.84 9.33
N ILE A 121 6.54 -12.81 9.96
CA ILE A 121 6.28 -11.96 11.14
C ILE A 121 6.89 -12.59 12.39
N GLY A 122 6.42 -13.79 12.73
CA GLY A 122 6.61 -14.42 14.03
C GLY A 122 6.73 -15.93 13.94
N THR A 123 7.97 -16.41 14.03
CA THR A 123 8.44 -17.80 14.12
C THR A 123 9.98 -17.71 14.18
N ASP A 124 10.70 -18.83 14.09
CA ASP A 124 12.16 -18.79 13.89
C ASP A 124 12.58 -18.30 12.49
N PHE A 125 11.65 -18.21 11.53
CA PHE A 125 11.85 -17.44 10.28
C PHE A 125 11.62 -15.95 10.46
N GLY A 126 10.89 -15.52 11.49
CA GLY A 126 10.32 -14.18 11.56
C GLY A 126 11.30 -13.08 11.93
N ILE A 127 10.96 -11.84 11.60
CA ILE A 127 11.70 -10.65 12.06
C ILE A 127 11.59 -10.49 13.58
N ASN A 128 10.42 -10.77 14.16
CA ASN A 128 10.22 -10.84 15.60
C ASN A 128 9.95 -12.28 16.03
N GLN A 129 11.00 -12.99 16.46
CA GLN A 129 10.90 -14.38 16.92
C GLN A 129 10.03 -14.53 18.18
N ASP A 130 9.79 -13.45 18.93
CA ASP A 130 8.97 -13.42 20.16
C ASP A 130 7.49 -13.08 19.89
N ALA A 131 7.11 -12.84 18.63
CA ALA A 131 5.77 -12.39 18.27
C ALA A 131 4.69 -13.43 18.63
N SER A 132 3.67 -12.97 19.35
CA SER A 132 2.46 -13.74 19.66
C SER A 132 1.43 -13.50 18.55
N ILE A 133 1.17 -14.54 17.74
CA ILE A 133 0.31 -14.43 16.55
C ILE A 133 -1.15 -14.75 16.89
N TYR A 134 -2.03 -13.79 16.61
CA TYR A 134 -3.48 -13.90 16.69
C TYR A 134 -4.03 -13.96 15.26
N TYR A 135 -4.57 -15.11 14.88
CA TYR A 135 -4.94 -15.39 13.49
C TYR A 135 -6.46 -15.40 13.34
N THR A 136 -6.95 -14.61 12.39
CA THR A 136 -8.37 -14.48 12.07
C THR A 136 -8.61 -14.85 10.60
N THR A 137 -9.54 -15.78 10.38
CA THR A 137 -10.02 -16.16 9.05
C THR A 137 -11.26 -15.36 8.66
N LEU A 138 -11.31 -14.89 7.41
CA LEU A 138 -12.46 -14.21 6.80
C LEU A 138 -13.41 -15.24 6.19
N ASP A 139 -14.11 -16.00 7.04
CA ASP A 139 -15.22 -16.85 6.61
C ASP A 139 -16.54 -16.06 6.67
N ASN A 140 -16.97 -15.48 5.55
CA ASN A 140 -18.17 -14.61 5.40
C ASN A 140 -18.21 -13.32 6.26
N ASN A 141 -17.28 -13.14 7.18
CA ASN A 141 -17.17 -11.95 8.02
C ASN A 141 -16.62 -10.76 7.23
N LYS A 142 -17.15 -9.56 7.51
CA LYS A 142 -16.54 -8.33 7.00
C LYS A 142 -15.20 -8.12 7.69
N ILE A 143 -14.22 -7.66 6.91
CA ILE A 143 -12.87 -7.35 7.41
C ILE A 143 -12.90 -6.45 8.65
N ILE A 144 -13.77 -5.44 8.65
CA ILE A 144 -13.91 -4.49 9.77
C ILE A 144 -14.32 -5.19 11.08
N ASP A 145 -15.22 -6.17 11.01
CA ASP A 145 -15.69 -6.89 12.20
C ASP A 145 -14.57 -7.73 12.81
N SER A 146 -13.71 -8.32 11.95
CA SER A 146 -12.50 -9.03 12.35
C SER A 146 -11.50 -8.12 13.06
N ILE A 147 -11.29 -6.91 12.54
CA ILE A 147 -10.43 -5.89 13.17
C ILE A 147 -11.00 -5.46 14.53
N ILE A 148 -12.31 -5.25 14.62
CA ILE A 148 -12.98 -4.89 15.88
C ILE A 148 -12.83 -6.00 16.91
N ASN A 149 -13.02 -7.27 16.52
CA ASN A 149 -12.84 -8.43 17.39
C ASN A 149 -11.41 -8.53 17.93
N LEU A 150 -10.41 -8.49 17.04
CA LEU A 150 -8.98 -8.49 17.41
C LEU A 150 -8.65 -7.37 18.40
N HIS A 151 -9.14 -6.16 18.15
CA HIS A 151 -8.91 -5.02 19.04
C HIS A 151 -9.60 -5.18 20.40
N LYS A 152 -10.93 -5.35 20.41
CA LYS A 152 -11.74 -5.27 21.64
C LYS A 152 -11.59 -6.50 22.53
N ASN A 153 -11.49 -7.70 21.95
CA ASN A 153 -11.49 -8.95 22.71
C ASN A 153 -10.08 -9.47 23.02
N PHE A 154 -9.09 -9.11 22.22
CA PHE A 154 -7.71 -9.62 22.38
C PHE A 154 -6.66 -8.52 22.63
N GLY A 155 -7.07 -7.25 22.56
CA GLY A 155 -6.19 -6.09 22.79
C GLY A 155 -5.17 -5.88 21.67
N ILE A 156 -5.44 -6.37 20.46
CA ILE A 156 -4.49 -6.31 19.34
C ILE A 156 -4.55 -4.95 18.66
N ARG A 157 -3.39 -4.31 18.50
CA ARG A 157 -3.27 -2.99 17.89
C ARG A 157 -2.26 -2.90 16.75
N LEU A 158 -1.60 -4.01 16.41
CA LEU A 158 -0.80 -4.16 15.19
C LEU A 158 -1.38 -5.32 14.40
N ILE A 159 -1.94 -5.02 13.23
CA ILE A 159 -2.66 -6.00 12.42
C ILE A 159 -2.06 -6.01 11.01
N ASN A 160 -1.66 -7.18 10.55
CA ASN A 160 -1.31 -7.43 9.16
C ASN A 160 -2.55 -7.82 8.36
N MET A 161 -2.68 -7.23 7.18
CA MET A 161 -3.70 -7.55 6.19
C MET A 161 -3.03 -7.70 4.83
N SER A 162 -2.53 -8.89 4.54
CA SER A 162 -1.86 -9.21 3.27
C SER A 162 -2.85 -9.65 2.17
N LEU A 163 -4.09 -9.17 2.26
CA LEU A 163 -5.18 -9.43 1.32
C LEU A 163 -5.74 -8.11 0.75
N GLY A 164 -6.35 -8.20 -0.43
CA GLY A 164 -7.03 -7.09 -1.11
C GLY A 164 -8.43 -7.49 -1.56
N PRO A 165 -9.20 -6.57 -2.14
CA PRO A 165 -10.42 -6.96 -2.85
C PRO A 165 -10.03 -7.90 -4.01
N ALA A 166 -10.93 -8.81 -4.37
CA ALA A 166 -10.77 -9.55 -5.62
C ALA A 166 -10.64 -8.56 -6.78
N ASP A 167 -9.87 -8.94 -7.80
CA ASP A 167 -9.74 -8.18 -9.04
C ASP A 167 -11.11 -7.92 -9.68
N ILE A 168 -11.20 -6.91 -10.55
CA ILE A 168 -12.47 -6.49 -11.15
C ILE A 168 -13.18 -7.62 -11.93
N PHE A 169 -12.42 -8.51 -12.57
CA PHE A 169 -12.96 -9.68 -13.28
C PHE A 169 -13.47 -10.73 -12.29
N GLY A 170 -12.80 -10.89 -11.15
CA GLY A 170 -13.26 -11.62 -9.98
C GLY A 170 -14.60 -11.15 -9.45
N GLN A 171 -14.80 -9.83 -9.34
CA GLN A 171 -16.02 -9.21 -8.82
C GLN A 171 -17.25 -9.56 -9.64
N ILE A 172 -17.14 -9.58 -10.97
CA ILE A 172 -18.23 -10.00 -11.87
C ILE A 172 -18.75 -11.35 -11.43
N GLY A 173 -17.88 -12.36 -11.34
CA GLY A 173 -18.30 -13.71 -10.94
C GLY A 173 -18.99 -13.79 -9.59
N SER A 174 -18.47 -13.09 -8.57
CA SER A 174 -19.08 -13.12 -7.23
C SER A 174 -20.46 -12.46 -7.18
N ARG A 175 -20.65 -11.39 -7.95
CA ARG A 175 -21.88 -10.60 -7.94
C ARG A 175 -22.91 -11.11 -8.95
N THR A 176 -22.46 -11.75 -10.04
CA THR A 176 -23.34 -12.32 -11.06
C THR A 176 -23.70 -13.78 -10.79
N ALA A 177 -22.88 -14.58 -10.08
CA ALA A 177 -23.16 -16.01 -9.84
C ALA A 177 -24.45 -16.29 -9.05
N ASN A 178 -24.82 -15.44 -8.07
CA ASN A 178 -26.07 -15.61 -7.31
C ASN A 178 -27.33 -15.29 -8.13
N THR A 179 -27.18 -14.63 -9.29
CA THR A 179 -28.28 -14.23 -10.20
C THR A 179 -28.24 -14.94 -11.56
N LEU A 180 -27.08 -15.45 -11.98
CA LEU A 180 -26.91 -16.28 -13.18
C LEU A 180 -27.39 -17.72 -12.95
N ASN A 181 -27.71 -18.05 -11.70
CA ASN A 181 -28.11 -19.36 -11.22
C ASN A 181 -29.51 -19.82 -11.65
N SER A 182 -30.06 -19.39 -12.79
CA SER A 182 -31.33 -19.98 -13.23
C SER A 182 -31.57 -20.25 -14.71
N TYR A 183 -30.89 -19.67 -15.73
CA TYR A 183 -31.37 -19.99 -17.11
C TYR A 183 -30.41 -20.12 -18.31
N LYS A 184 -29.12 -19.72 -18.33
CA LYS A 184 -28.39 -19.67 -19.63
C LYS A 184 -26.87 -19.92 -19.71
N THR A 185 -26.13 -20.30 -18.66
CA THR A 185 -24.67 -20.53 -18.82
C THR A 185 -24.30 -21.77 -19.63
N ASP A 186 -25.26 -22.66 -19.90
CA ASP A 186 -25.06 -23.87 -20.74
C ASP A 186 -25.78 -23.78 -22.10
N LYS A 187 -26.42 -22.65 -22.44
CA LYS A 187 -27.04 -22.49 -23.76
C LYS A 187 -25.96 -22.18 -24.78
N LYS A 188 -25.66 -23.18 -25.61
CA LYS A 188 -24.91 -23.01 -26.85
C LYS A 188 -25.58 -21.96 -27.73
N TYR A 189 -24.78 -21.32 -28.58
CA TYR A 189 -25.30 -20.47 -29.64
C TYR A 189 -25.94 -21.33 -30.72
N ASP A 190 -27.24 -21.15 -30.95
CA ASP A 190 -28.04 -21.97 -31.87
C ASP A 190 -27.69 -21.71 -33.35
N ASP A 191 -27.09 -20.55 -33.65
CA ASP A 191 -26.66 -20.13 -34.99
C ASP A 191 -25.25 -20.64 -35.36
N VAL A 192 -24.66 -21.50 -34.53
CA VAL A 192 -23.40 -22.18 -34.80
C VAL A 192 -23.66 -23.66 -35.04
N ASP A 193 -23.13 -24.17 -36.16
CA ASP A 193 -23.19 -25.59 -36.49
C ASP A 193 -22.73 -26.48 -35.32
N ASN A 194 -23.59 -27.41 -34.90
CA ASN A 194 -23.34 -28.31 -33.78
C ASN A 194 -22.19 -29.28 -34.03
N ASP A 195 -21.87 -29.55 -35.30
CA ASP A 195 -20.78 -30.43 -35.72
C ASP A 195 -19.43 -29.71 -35.82
N TYR A 196 -19.43 -28.38 -35.80
CA TYR A 196 -18.20 -27.60 -35.73
C TYR A 196 -17.43 -27.90 -34.43
N LYS A 197 -16.14 -28.21 -34.59
CA LYS A 197 -15.23 -28.52 -33.48
C LYS A 197 -13.89 -27.82 -33.68
N MET A 198 -13.49 -27.03 -32.68
CA MET A 198 -12.13 -26.50 -32.60
C MET A 198 -11.14 -27.56 -32.09
N SER A 199 -9.88 -27.44 -32.52
CA SER A 199 -8.78 -28.21 -31.93
C SER A 199 -8.55 -27.81 -30.47
N LEU A 200 -7.91 -28.67 -29.68
CA LEU A 200 -7.60 -28.36 -28.28
C LEU A 200 -6.67 -27.14 -28.15
N ASP A 201 -5.70 -27.03 -29.05
CA ASP A 201 -4.77 -25.91 -29.09
C ASP A 201 -5.49 -24.60 -29.42
N ASP A 202 -6.44 -24.62 -30.35
CA ASP A 202 -7.30 -23.48 -30.63
C ASP A 202 -8.17 -23.10 -29.44
N ILE A 203 -8.72 -24.07 -28.70
CA ILE A 203 -9.48 -23.79 -27.48
C ILE A 203 -8.61 -23.07 -26.45
N TYR A 204 -7.38 -23.53 -26.21
CA TYR A 204 -6.47 -22.85 -25.28
C TYR A 204 -6.06 -21.46 -25.77
N LYS A 205 -5.78 -21.31 -27.08
CA LYS A 205 -5.48 -20.04 -27.74
C LYS A 205 -6.64 -19.05 -27.55
N TYR A 206 -7.84 -19.41 -27.97
CA TYR A 206 -9.01 -18.53 -27.93
C TYR A 206 -9.49 -18.26 -26.50
N ARG A 207 -9.35 -19.22 -25.57
CA ARG A 207 -9.60 -18.96 -24.14
C ARG A 207 -8.74 -17.81 -23.64
N SER A 208 -7.44 -17.82 -23.95
CA SER A 208 -6.52 -16.74 -23.56
C SER A 208 -6.91 -15.40 -24.21
N ILE A 209 -7.26 -15.42 -25.51
CA ILE A 209 -7.68 -14.22 -26.25
C ILE A 209 -8.94 -13.61 -25.64
N PHE A 210 -10.01 -14.39 -25.48
CA PHE A 210 -11.28 -13.89 -24.98
C PHE A 210 -11.25 -13.53 -23.50
N TYR A 211 -10.40 -14.20 -22.70
CA TYR A 211 -10.13 -13.78 -21.34
C TYR A 211 -9.51 -12.38 -21.29
N ASN A 212 -8.44 -12.13 -22.05
CA ASN A 212 -7.79 -10.81 -22.11
C ASN A 212 -8.72 -9.74 -22.71
N LEU A 213 -9.48 -10.07 -23.76
CA LEU A 213 -10.45 -9.16 -24.37
C LEU A 213 -11.54 -8.76 -23.37
N SER A 214 -12.10 -9.73 -22.64
CA SER A 214 -13.12 -9.46 -21.61
C SER A 214 -12.58 -8.54 -20.53
N LYS A 215 -11.38 -8.82 -20.00
CA LYS A 215 -10.73 -7.93 -19.03
C LYS A 215 -10.54 -6.52 -19.59
N ALA A 216 -10.12 -6.40 -20.86
CA ALA A 216 -9.87 -5.10 -21.49
C ALA A 216 -11.17 -4.29 -21.60
N ILE A 217 -12.27 -4.93 -22.01
CA ILE A 217 -13.61 -4.32 -22.09
C ILE A 217 -14.08 -3.84 -20.71
N ILE A 218 -13.87 -4.65 -19.67
CA ILE A 218 -14.27 -4.32 -18.29
C ILE A 218 -13.53 -3.09 -17.78
N TYR A 219 -12.20 -3.05 -17.91
CA TYR A 219 -11.42 -1.88 -17.51
C TYR A 219 -11.74 -0.66 -18.39
N PHE A 220 -11.95 -0.85 -19.69
CA PHE A 220 -12.30 0.25 -20.60
C PHE A 220 -13.63 0.91 -20.23
N SER A 221 -14.60 0.11 -19.79
CA SER A 221 -15.96 0.55 -19.43
C SER A 221 -16.16 0.76 -17.92
N LEU A 222 -15.08 0.89 -17.14
CA LEU A 222 -15.13 0.92 -15.67
C LEU A 222 -16.14 1.95 -15.14
N TYR A 223 -16.01 3.21 -15.57
CA TYR A 223 -16.81 4.32 -15.03
C TYR A 223 -18.28 4.20 -15.39
N ASP A 224 -18.57 3.75 -16.61
CA ASP A 224 -19.93 3.50 -17.09
C ASP A 224 -20.65 2.43 -16.25
N ASN A 225 -19.86 1.53 -15.66
CA ASN A 225 -20.33 0.31 -15.02
C ASN A 225 -19.89 0.19 -13.55
N MET A 226 -19.44 1.28 -12.91
CA MET A 226 -18.80 1.26 -11.58
C MET A 226 -19.65 0.62 -10.46
N HIS A 227 -20.97 0.71 -10.58
CA HIS A 227 -21.95 0.20 -9.64
C HIS A 227 -22.00 -1.34 -9.63
N ILE A 228 -21.72 -1.97 -10.77
CA ILE A 228 -21.66 -3.43 -10.93
C ILE A 228 -20.50 -4.02 -10.14
N TYR A 229 -19.34 -3.36 -10.24
CA TYR A 229 -18.10 -3.85 -9.64
C TYR A 229 -18.03 -3.58 -8.13
N GLY A 230 -19.05 -2.94 -7.54
CA GLY A 230 -19.11 -2.68 -6.11
C GLY A 230 -18.05 -1.69 -5.63
N MET A 231 -17.55 -0.80 -6.50
CA MET A 231 -16.47 0.13 -6.15
C MET A 231 -16.81 0.98 -4.92
N ASN A 232 -18.06 1.43 -4.82
CA ASN A 232 -18.56 2.18 -3.67
C ASN A 232 -18.56 1.37 -2.37
N ASP A 233 -18.86 0.07 -2.43
CA ASP A 233 -18.84 -0.82 -1.26
C ASP A 233 -17.41 -1.02 -0.76
N ILE A 234 -16.47 -1.26 -1.70
CA ILE A 234 -15.04 -1.39 -1.42
C ILE A 234 -14.53 -0.09 -0.77
N LYS A 235 -14.78 1.07 -1.40
CA LYS A 235 -14.36 2.38 -0.86
C LYS A 235 -14.93 2.62 0.54
N LYS A 236 -16.21 2.30 0.78
CA LYS A 236 -16.85 2.43 2.10
C LYS A 236 -16.19 1.51 3.14
N GLN A 237 -15.87 0.27 2.77
CA GLN A 237 -15.23 -0.70 3.66
C GLN A 237 -13.84 -0.23 4.10
N TYR A 238 -12.96 0.15 3.16
CA TYR A 238 -11.60 0.61 3.49
C TYR A 238 -11.62 1.94 4.26
N LYS A 239 -12.57 2.83 3.94
CA LYS A 239 -12.81 4.05 4.74
C LYS A 239 -13.20 3.73 6.18
N ALA A 240 -14.10 2.76 6.40
CA ALA A 240 -14.50 2.34 7.75
C ALA A 240 -13.32 1.73 8.53
N ILE A 241 -12.52 0.87 7.88
CA ILE A 241 -11.30 0.29 8.45
C ILE A 241 -10.32 1.37 8.88
N GLY A 242 -9.94 2.25 7.95
CA GLY A 242 -8.96 3.27 8.24
C GLY A 242 -9.46 4.31 9.24
N GLN A 243 -10.76 4.64 9.26
CA GLN A 243 -11.31 5.52 10.28
C GLN A 243 -11.28 4.88 11.67
N TYR A 244 -11.71 3.61 11.78
CA TYR A 244 -11.65 2.88 13.05
C TYR A 244 -10.21 2.75 13.55
N ALA A 245 -9.26 2.55 12.64
CA ALA A 245 -7.84 2.49 12.97
C ALA A 245 -7.32 3.82 13.55
N LEU A 246 -7.66 4.96 12.96
CA LEU A 246 -7.31 6.27 13.50
C LEU A 246 -7.95 6.53 14.87
N ASP A 247 -9.25 6.25 15.00
CA ASP A 247 -10.02 6.52 16.23
C ASP A 247 -9.52 5.70 17.43
N ASN A 248 -8.93 4.53 17.17
CA ASN A 248 -8.47 3.58 18.20
C ASN A 248 -6.95 3.38 18.23
N ASN A 249 -6.19 4.16 17.45
CA ASN A 249 -4.73 4.06 17.34
C ASN A 249 -4.23 2.64 16.97
N ILE A 250 -4.93 1.99 16.03
CA ILE A 250 -4.57 0.67 15.51
C ILE A 250 -3.71 0.85 14.28
N LYS A 251 -2.63 0.07 14.17
CA LYS A 251 -1.73 0.05 13.03
C LYS A 251 -2.14 -1.09 12.10
N ILE A 252 -2.86 -0.74 11.04
CA ILE A 252 -3.19 -1.66 9.94
C ILE A 252 -2.07 -1.59 8.90
N ILE A 253 -1.33 -2.68 8.75
CA ILE A 253 -0.28 -2.82 7.74
C ILE A 253 -0.84 -3.67 6.60
N GLN A 254 -1.00 -3.06 5.43
CA GLN A 254 -1.68 -3.67 4.31
C GLN A 254 -0.77 -3.82 3.10
N SER A 255 -0.89 -4.94 2.40
CA SER A 255 -0.35 -5.10 1.06
C SER A 255 -0.91 -4.02 0.11
N SER A 256 -0.06 -3.39 -0.70
CA SER A 256 -0.58 -2.45 -1.72
C SER A 256 -1.30 -3.16 -2.87
N GLY A 257 -1.08 -4.48 -3.05
CA GLY A 257 -1.68 -5.29 -4.11
C GLY A 257 -0.74 -5.54 -5.28
N ASN A 258 -1.02 -6.58 -6.06
CA ASN A 258 -0.24 -6.96 -7.25
C ASN A 258 -0.95 -6.56 -8.55
N ASP A 259 -1.86 -5.59 -8.48
CA ASP A 259 -2.83 -5.30 -9.53
C ASP A 259 -2.21 -4.76 -10.82
N ASN A 260 -0.93 -4.35 -10.84
CA ASN A 260 -0.29 -3.98 -12.10
C ASN A 260 -0.16 -5.18 -13.06
N ASP A 261 -0.16 -6.40 -12.53
CA ASP A 261 -0.20 -7.63 -13.35
C ASP A 261 -1.59 -7.86 -13.96
N GLU A 262 -2.62 -7.12 -13.55
CA GLU A 262 -3.99 -7.27 -14.09
C GLU A 262 -4.10 -6.82 -15.54
N LEU A 263 -3.32 -5.81 -15.94
CA LEU A 263 -3.29 -5.30 -17.31
C LEU A 263 -2.02 -5.77 -18.03
N SER A 264 -2.19 -6.65 -19.01
CA SER A 264 -1.09 -7.10 -19.85
C SER A 264 -0.91 -6.18 -21.07
N LYS A 265 0.31 -6.13 -21.63
CA LYS A 265 0.54 -5.49 -22.93
C LYS A 265 -0.39 -6.04 -24.01
N THR A 266 -0.70 -7.33 -23.95
CA THR A 266 -1.64 -8.00 -24.86
C THR A 266 -3.04 -7.40 -24.82
N MET A 267 -3.51 -6.88 -23.68
CA MET A 267 -4.86 -6.27 -23.60
C MET A 267 -4.95 -4.92 -24.30
N VAL A 268 -3.82 -4.23 -24.44
CA VAL A 268 -3.72 -2.89 -25.01
C VAL A 268 -3.33 -2.93 -26.48
N ASP A 269 -2.49 -3.89 -26.86
CA ASP A 269 -1.97 -4.04 -28.20
C ASP A 269 -3.08 -4.41 -29.21
N ASN A 270 -2.99 -3.85 -30.42
CA ASN A 270 -3.83 -4.25 -31.53
C ASN A 270 -3.62 -5.70 -31.93
N ASN A 271 -2.48 -6.34 -31.61
CA ASN A 271 -2.26 -7.78 -31.83
C ASN A 271 -3.31 -8.69 -31.18
N LEU A 272 -4.02 -8.24 -30.16
CA LEU A 272 -5.17 -8.97 -29.61
C LEU A 272 -6.28 -9.16 -30.65
N LEU A 273 -6.54 -8.10 -31.42
CA LEU A 273 -7.65 -7.95 -32.36
C LEU A 273 -7.21 -8.11 -33.84
N ASN A 274 -5.93 -7.88 -34.14
CA ASN A 274 -5.34 -7.93 -35.46
C ASN A 274 -5.06 -9.38 -35.87
N ARG A 275 -6.14 -10.12 -36.08
CA ARG A 275 -6.11 -11.54 -36.47
C ARG A 275 -6.84 -11.70 -37.80
N PRO A 276 -6.32 -12.49 -38.75
CA PRO A 276 -7.00 -12.71 -40.03
C PRO A 276 -8.47 -13.13 -39.85
N GLU A 277 -8.75 -13.98 -38.87
CA GLU A 277 -10.09 -14.45 -38.52
C GLU A 277 -11.03 -13.37 -37.95
N PHE A 278 -10.51 -12.23 -37.52
CA PHE A 278 -11.26 -11.09 -36.98
C PHE A 278 -11.48 -9.96 -37.98
N MET A 279 -10.95 -10.10 -39.20
CA MET A 279 -11.02 -9.06 -40.22
C MET A 279 -12.21 -9.22 -41.16
N ASP A 280 -12.74 -8.10 -41.61
CA ASP A 280 -13.61 -7.98 -42.78
C ASP A 280 -13.01 -6.92 -43.73
N ASN A 281 -12.66 -7.33 -44.96
CA ASN A 281 -11.94 -6.49 -45.92
C ASN A 281 -10.68 -5.79 -45.35
N GLY A 282 -9.94 -6.48 -44.48
CA GLY A 282 -8.73 -5.94 -43.85
C GLY A 282 -8.97 -5.00 -42.66
N ILE A 283 -10.23 -4.79 -42.26
CA ILE A 283 -10.63 -3.95 -41.12
C ILE A 283 -11.10 -4.85 -39.97
N ILE A 284 -10.72 -4.55 -38.74
CA ILE A 284 -11.14 -5.30 -37.55
C ILE A 284 -12.68 -5.23 -37.42
N SER A 285 -13.33 -6.39 -37.42
CA SER A 285 -14.79 -6.49 -37.45
C SER A 285 -15.36 -7.02 -36.13
N LYS A 286 -16.21 -6.21 -35.49
CA LYS A 286 -16.99 -6.58 -34.29
C LYS A 286 -17.74 -7.90 -34.51
N GLN A 287 -18.38 -8.06 -35.66
CA GLN A 287 -19.17 -9.24 -36.00
C GLN A 287 -18.29 -10.49 -36.15
N LYS A 288 -17.15 -10.39 -36.85
CA LYS A 288 -16.22 -11.52 -37.03
C LYS A 288 -15.67 -12.02 -35.70
N ILE A 289 -15.28 -11.12 -34.81
CA ILE A 289 -14.80 -11.47 -33.46
C ILE A 289 -15.90 -12.23 -32.71
N TYR A 290 -17.14 -11.75 -32.78
CA TYR A 290 -18.28 -12.39 -32.12
C TYR A 290 -18.60 -13.77 -32.70
N ASP A 291 -18.56 -13.95 -34.01
CA ASP A 291 -18.79 -15.25 -34.65
C ASP A 291 -17.72 -16.28 -34.25
N ILE A 292 -16.46 -15.88 -34.15
CA ILE A 292 -15.39 -16.75 -33.64
C ILE A 292 -15.61 -17.05 -32.15
N PHE A 293 -16.06 -16.08 -31.36
CA PHE A 293 -16.39 -16.31 -29.96
C PHE A 293 -17.47 -17.39 -29.78
N LYS A 294 -18.57 -17.30 -30.52
CA LYS A 294 -19.66 -18.30 -30.47
C LYS A 294 -19.16 -19.70 -30.80
N LYS A 295 -18.34 -19.83 -31.85
CA LYS A 295 -17.68 -21.08 -32.27
C LYS A 295 -16.76 -21.64 -31.19
N PHE A 296 -15.95 -20.77 -30.57
CA PHE A 296 -15.07 -21.13 -29.46
C PHE A 296 -15.87 -21.61 -28.24
N PHE A 297 -16.90 -20.85 -27.83
CA PHE A 297 -17.70 -21.16 -26.64
C PHE A 297 -18.43 -22.51 -26.79
N ASN A 298 -19.07 -22.75 -27.94
CA ASN A 298 -19.74 -24.02 -28.24
C ASN A 298 -18.77 -25.21 -28.30
N SER A 299 -17.53 -24.98 -28.72
CA SER A 299 -16.48 -26.00 -28.70
C SER A 299 -16.02 -26.24 -27.28
N ALA A 300 -15.54 -25.23 -26.57
CA ALA A 300 -14.88 -25.32 -25.26
C ALA A 300 -15.72 -26.04 -24.20
N THR A 301 -17.04 -25.86 -24.21
CA THR A 301 -17.97 -26.56 -23.30
C THR A 301 -17.95 -28.09 -23.41
N LYS A 302 -17.43 -28.66 -24.51
CA LYS A 302 -17.37 -30.12 -24.76
C LYS A 302 -16.05 -30.80 -24.35
N TYR A 303 -14.99 -30.07 -23.97
CA TYR A 303 -13.61 -30.60 -23.98
C TYR A 303 -12.93 -30.83 -22.62
N TRP A 304 -13.54 -30.51 -21.49
CA TRP A 304 -12.85 -30.60 -20.20
C TRP A 304 -12.83 -32.05 -19.67
N LYS A 305 -11.67 -32.71 -19.70
CA LYS A 305 -11.51 -34.13 -19.32
C LYS A 305 -11.16 -34.39 -17.83
N ASN A 306 -10.95 -33.35 -17.03
CA ASN A 306 -10.54 -33.46 -15.62
C ASN A 306 -11.39 -32.50 -14.76
N GLU A 307 -12.08 -33.03 -13.75
CA GLU A 307 -13.08 -32.31 -12.93
C GLU A 307 -12.55 -30.99 -12.32
N ASN A 308 -11.30 -30.96 -11.85
CA ASN A 308 -10.74 -29.77 -11.20
C ASN A 308 -10.46 -28.64 -12.21
N TYR A 309 -9.89 -28.99 -13.38
CA TYR A 309 -9.67 -28.04 -14.46
C TYR A 309 -10.98 -27.62 -15.13
N GLU A 310 -11.94 -28.54 -15.22
CA GLU A 310 -13.28 -28.29 -15.76
C GLU A 310 -14.00 -27.22 -14.96
N ASN A 311 -14.03 -27.31 -13.63
CA ASN A 311 -14.72 -26.33 -12.79
C ASN A 311 -14.12 -24.92 -12.92
N TYR A 312 -12.79 -24.81 -12.95
CA TYR A 312 -12.11 -23.54 -13.17
C TYR A 312 -12.42 -22.94 -14.55
N ASN A 313 -12.37 -23.76 -15.61
CA ASN A 313 -12.62 -23.30 -16.96
C ASN A 313 -14.08 -22.92 -17.17
N LYS A 314 -15.04 -23.69 -16.63
CA LYS A 314 -16.47 -23.35 -16.64
C LYS A 314 -16.73 -22.02 -15.94
N LYS A 315 -16.18 -21.82 -14.73
CA LYS A 315 -16.28 -20.54 -14.00
C LYS A 315 -15.68 -19.37 -14.77
N THR A 316 -14.59 -19.59 -15.51
CA THR A 316 -13.97 -18.56 -16.34
C THR A 316 -14.84 -18.20 -17.53
N LEU A 317 -15.35 -19.20 -18.27
CA LEU A 317 -16.24 -18.99 -19.40
C LEU A 317 -17.54 -18.30 -19.02
N ALA A 318 -18.13 -18.66 -17.88
CA ALA A 318 -19.33 -18.02 -17.35
C ALA A 318 -19.15 -16.52 -17.04
N LYS A 319 -17.91 -16.05 -16.85
CA LYS A 319 -17.57 -14.63 -16.70
C LYS A 319 -17.30 -13.94 -18.04
N ILE A 320 -16.63 -14.64 -18.97
CA ILE A 320 -16.30 -14.13 -20.31
C ILE A 320 -17.57 -13.89 -21.13
N GLN A 321 -18.45 -14.89 -21.19
CA GLN A 321 -19.65 -14.87 -22.03
C GLN A 321 -20.50 -13.60 -21.90
N PRO A 322 -20.99 -13.21 -20.71
CA PRO A 322 -21.86 -12.04 -20.59
C PRO A 322 -21.17 -10.73 -21.01
N VAL A 323 -19.86 -10.63 -20.84
CA VAL A 323 -19.08 -9.44 -21.25
C VAL A 323 -19.00 -9.37 -22.77
N ILE A 324 -18.67 -10.48 -23.43
CA ILE A 324 -18.55 -10.53 -24.89
C ILE A 324 -19.92 -10.40 -25.57
N ASP A 325 -20.96 -11.06 -25.06
CA ASP A 325 -22.31 -10.99 -25.61
C ASP A 325 -22.88 -9.57 -25.56
N ASN A 326 -22.64 -8.85 -24.45
CA ASN A 326 -23.03 -7.45 -24.34
C ASN A 326 -22.20 -6.56 -25.29
N ALA A 327 -20.88 -6.66 -25.21
CA ALA A 327 -19.99 -5.74 -25.94
C ALA A 327 -20.02 -5.94 -27.46
N LEU A 328 -20.03 -7.20 -27.91
CA LEU A 328 -19.90 -7.57 -29.31
C LEU A 328 -21.23 -8.00 -29.95
N GLY A 329 -22.07 -8.70 -29.19
CA GLY A 329 -23.38 -9.19 -29.65
C GLY A 329 -24.54 -8.21 -29.46
N ASN A 330 -24.31 -7.07 -28.80
CA ASN A 330 -25.34 -6.11 -28.38
C ASN A 330 -26.48 -6.77 -27.57
N GLN A 331 -26.19 -7.87 -26.88
CA GLN A 331 -27.20 -8.57 -26.09
C GLN A 331 -27.42 -7.83 -24.79
N SER A 332 -28.67 -7.46 -24.53
CA SER A 332 -29.07 -6.92 -23.23
C SER A 332 -29.22 -8.07 -22.24
N TRP A 333 -28.48 -8.00 -21.14
CA TRP A 333 -28.62 -8.89 -20.00
C TRP A 333 -29.36 -8.16 -18.89
N THR A 334 -30.11 -8.91 -18.08
CA THR A 334 -30.81 -8.39 -16.90
C THR A 334 -30.07 -8.81 -15.63
N TYR A 335 -29.78 -7.85 -14.74
CA TYR A 335 -29.13 -8.11 -13.45
C TYR A 335 -29.94 -7.44 -12.33
N ASN A 336 -30.42 -8.22 -11.34
CA ASN A 336 -31.28 -7.72 -10.25
C ASN A 336 -32.49 -6.89 -10.75
N GLY A 337 -33.09 -7.29 -11.87
CA GLY A 337 -34.23 -6.58 -12.47
C GLY A 337 -33.87 -5.34 -13.30
N ASN A 338 -32.59 -5.00 -13.44
CA ASN A 338 -32.13 -3.94 -14.34
C ASN A 338 -31.66 -4.53 -15.67
N ASP A 339 -32.33 -4.14 -16.75
CA ASP A 339 -31.88 -4.41 -18.11
C ASP A 339 -30.66 -3.55 -18.47
N ARG A 340 -29.79 -4.06 -19.35
CA ARG A 340 -28.58 -3.35 -19.84
C ARG A 340 -27.63 -2.94 -18.71
N TRP A 341 -27.34 -3.87 -17.79
CA TRP A 341 -26.44 -3.57 -16.65
C TRP A 341 -25.06 -3.11 -17.11
N LEU A 342 -24.51 -3.66 -18.20
CA LEU A 342 -23.37 -3.08 -18.91
C LEU A 342 -23.87 -2.07 -19.96
N ARG A 343 -23.47 -0.80 -19.82
CA ARG A 343 -23.73 0.25 -20.83
C ARG A 343 -23.14 -0.11 -22.18
N ASP A 344 -23.71 0.47 -23.25
CA ASP A 344 -23.29 0.22 -24.63
C ASP A 344 -21.78 0.42 -24.81
N PHE A 345 -21.13 -0.60 -25.36
CA PHE A 345 -19.69 -0.61 -25.60
C PHE A 345 -19.35 0.09 -26.91
N ASP A 346 -18.61 1.20 -26.80
CA ASP A 346 -18.07 1.91 -27.97
C ASP A 346 -16.87 1.14 -28.56
N PHE A 347 -17.17 0.25 -29.51
CA PHE A 347 -16.16 -0.52 -30.21
C PHE A 347 -15.22 0.35 -31.03
N SER A 348 -15.70 1.48 -31.57
CA SER A 348 -14.88 2.37 -32.40
C SER A 348 -13.82 3.05 -31.54
N ASP A 349 -14.21 3.60 -30.39
CA ASP A 349 -13.27 4.19 -29.43
C ASP A 349 -12.33 3.15 -28.81
N PHE A 350 -12.80 1.91 -28.64
CA PHE A 350 -11.93 0.82 -28.18
C PHE A 350 -10.85 0.45 -29.20
N LEU A 351 -11.12 0.54 -30.51
CA LEU A 351 -10.14 0.26 -31.55
C LEU A 351 -8.99 1.28 -31.57
N ASP A 352 -9.23 2.51 -31.12
CA ASP A 352 -8.17 3.51 -30.93
C ASP A 352 -7.23 3.08 -29.78
N ILE A 353 -5.96 2.85 -30.14
CA ILE A 353 -4.97 2.33 -29.19
C ILE A 353 -4.62 3.33 -28.08
N GLU A 354 -4.60 4.62 -28.38
CA GLU A 354 -4.24 5.65 -27.42
C GLU A 354 -5.39 5.91 -26.44
N ASN A 355 -6.64 5.91 -26.94
CA ASN A 355 -7.82 5.98 -26.07
C ASN A 355 -7.95 4.73 -25.20
N ARG A 356 -7.73 3.54 -25.76
CA ARG A 356 -7.71 2.29 -24.99
C ARG A 356 -6.64 2.32 -23.91
N LYS A 357 -5.40 2.69 -24.24
CA LYS A 357 -4.29 2.86 -23.27
C LYS A 357 -4.70 3.77 -22.13
N LYS A 358 -5.20 4.96 -22.46
CA LYS A 358 -5.58 5.98 -21.48
C LYS A 358 -6.70 5.50 -20.56
N LYS A 359 -7.78 4.92 -21.12
CA LYS A 359 -8.91 4.43 -20.32
C LYS A 359 -8.51 3.25 -19.43
N LEU A 360 -7.82 2.25 -19.96
CA LEU A 360 -7.33 1.10 -19.17
C LEU A 360 -6.41 1.55 -18.04
N PHE A 361 -5.46 2.44 -18.33
CA PHE A 361 -4.54 2.99 -17.33
C PHE A 361 -5.28 3.72 -16.21
N ASN A 362 -6.17 4.66 -16.56
CA ASN A 362 -6.95 5.42 -15.57
C ASN A 362 -7.84 4.50 -14.73
N SER A 363 -8.49 3.53 -15.36
CA SER A 363 -9.35 2.57 -14.67
C SER A 363 -8.59 1.69 -13.68
N LEU A 364 -7.38 1.25 -14.03
CA LEU A 364 -6.54 0.50 -13.10
C LEU A 364 -6.11 1.35 -11.91
N LEU A 365 -5.65 2.58 -12.13
CA LEU A 365 -5.27 3.48 -11.03
C LEU A 365 -6.45 3.78 -10.10
N ASP A 366 -7.63 4.00 -10.65
CA ASP A 366 -8.85 4.23 -9.87
C ASP A 366 -9.23 2.99 -9.07
N TRP A 367 -9.14 1.79 -9.67
CA TRP A 367 -9.35 0.52 -8.98
C TRP A 367 -8.38 0.33 -7.81
N GLN A 368 -7.09 0.54 -8.05
CA GLN A 368 -6.05 0.39 -7.03
C GLN A 368 -6.25 1.36 -5.87
N SER A 369 -6.73 2.57 -6.17
CA SER A 369 -6.98 3.65 -5.20
C SER A 369 -8.20 3.40 -4.30
N LEU A 370 -9.09 2.45 -4.62
CA LEU A 370 -10.25 2.11 -3.77
C LEU A 370 -9.87 1.65 -2.36
N ARG A 371 -8.65 1.13 -2.20
CA ARG A 371 -8.10 0.63 -0.94
C ARG A 371 -7.48 1.73 -0.07
N TYR A 372 -7.38 2.95 -0.59
CA TYR A 372 -6.71 4.03 0.11
C TYR A 372 -7.54 4.54 1.29
N HIS A 373 -6.88 4.63 2.44
CA HIS A 373 -7.27 5.51 3.53
C HIS A 373 -6.03 5.86 4.33
N ASP A 374 -5.91 7.11 4.78
CA ASP A 374 -4.71 7.57 5.51
C ASP A 374 -4.49 6.79 6.83
N GLY A 375 -5.55 6.29 7.45
CA GLY A 375 -5.47 5.38 8.61
C GLY A 375 -4.88 3.98 8.34
N ILE A 376 -4.53 3.66 7.09
CA ILE A 376 -3.96 2.37 6.68
C ILE A 376 -2.56 2.61 6.14
N ILE A 377 -1.58 1.83 6.59
CA ILE A 377 -0.20 1.89 6.09
C ILE A 377 -0.07 0.84 4.98
N SER A 378 -0.14 1.30 3.73
CA SER A 378 0.02 0.44 2.55
C SER A 378 1.50 0.20 2.23
N VAL A 379 1.81 -1.05 1.86
CA VAL A 379 3.18 -1.53 1.66
C VAL A 379 3.37 -2.01 0.23
N GLY A 380 4.18 -1.26 -0.52
CA GLY A 380 4.64 -1.62 -1.86
C GLY A 380 5.79 -2.61 -1.82
N SER A 381 6.21 -3.06 -3.01
CA SER A 381 7.26 -4.06 -3.17
C SER A 381 8.44 -3.54 -3.97
N VAL A 382 9.65 -3.87 -3.52
CA VAL A 382 10.90 -3.72 -4.27
C VAL A 382 11.61 -5.07 -4.43
N ASN A 383 12.45 -5.18 -5.44
CA ASN A 383 13.38 -6.30 -5.59
C ASN A 383 14.64 -6.10 -4.72
N TRP A 384 15.56 -7.06 -4.77
CA TRP A 384 16.83 -6.95 -4.05
C TRP A 384 17.59 -5.66 -4.37
N LYS A 385 17.57 -5.16 -5.61
CA LYS A 385 18.27 -3.93 -6.02
C LYS A 385 17.64 -2.64 -5.49
N ASN A 386 16.57 -2.71 -4.71
CA ASN A 386 15.75 -1.58 -4.28
C ASN A 386 15.04 -0.87 -5.44
N ILE A 387 14.67 -1.62 -6.49
CA ILE A 387 13.87 -1.15 -7.62
C ILE A 387 12.43 -1.61 -7.41
N ALA A 388 11.45 -0.76 -7.72
CA ALA A 388 10.03 -1.13 -7.67
C ALA A 388 9.76 -2.41 -8.48
N THR A 389 9.03 -3.36 -7.92
CA THR A 389 8.61 -4.53 -8.71
C THR A 389 7.48 -4.15 -9.67
N ASN A 390 7.47 -4.75 -10.85
CA ASN A 390 6.49 -4.48 -11.90
C ASN A 390 5.03 -4.71 -11.43
N PHE A 391 4.81 -5.71 -10.58
CA PHE A 391 3.49 -6.07 -10.07
C PHE A 391 2.95 -5.11 -8.99
N SER A 392 3.79 -4.34 -8.32
CA SER A 392 3.39 -3.57 -7.12
C SER A 392 2.42 -2.43 -7.48
N SER A 393 1.21 -2.46 -6.92
CA SER A 393 0.20 -1.43 -7.15
C SER A 393 0.59 -0.08 -6.54
N TYR A 394 0.11 1.01 -7.14
CA TYR A 394 0.26 2.38 -6.65
C TYR A 394 -0.92 3.26 -7.08
N ALA A 395 -1.28 4.24 -6.26
CA ALA A 395 -2.51 4.99 -6.48
C ALA A 395 -2.32 6.14 -7.48
N LYS A 396 -3.44 6.70 -7.95
CA LYS A 396 -3.50 7.92 -8.76
C LYS A 396 -2.82 9.10 -8.05
N ASP A 397 -2.53 10.15 -8.82
CA ASP A 397 -2.11 11.44 -8.28
C ASP A 397 -3.16 11.92 -7.26
N ASN A 398 -2.70 12.47 -6.13
CA ASN A 398 -3.48 12.90 -4.94
C ASN A 398 -3.78 11.84 -3.86
N TYR A 399 -3.28 10.60 -4.02
CA TYR A 399 -3.24 9.61 -2.93
C TYR A 399 -1.78 9.32 -2.53
N GLY A 400 -1.01 10.37 -2.27
CA GLY A 400 0.45 10.30 -2.27
C GLY A 400 1.12 9.57 -1.12
N SER A 401 0.36 8.79 -0.35
CA SER A 401 0.90 7.79 0.57
C SER A 401 0.45 6.37 0.21
N PHE A 402 0.19 6.09 -1.07
CA PHE A 402 -0.09 4.73 -1.56
C PHE A 402 0.83 4.34 -2.75
N PRO A 403 1.77 3.40 -2.54
CA PRO A 403 2.12 2.82 -1.24
C PRO A 403 2.73 3.87 -0.29
N PHE A 404 2.60 3.68 1.03
CA PHE A 404 3.20 4.57 2.03
C PHE A 404 4.72 4.34 2.09
N ILE A 405 5.13 3.09 2.14
CA ILE A 405 6.53 2.63 2.10
C ILE A 405 6.61 1.33 1.27
N SER A 406 7.82 0.84 1.03
CA SER A 406 8.03 -0.46 0.41
C SER A 406 8.96 -1.37 1.21
N ALA A 407 8.81 -2.68 1.00
CA ALA A 407 9.74 -3.71 1.48
C ALA A 407 10.04 -4.72 0.37
N TYR A 408 10.83 -5.76 0.68
CA TYR A 408 11.26 -6.74 -0.30
C TYR A 408 10.13 -7.74 -0.59
N GLY A 409 9.65 -7.77 -1.83
CA GLY A 409 8.53 -8.63 -2.24
C GLY A 409 8.84 -9.58 -3.39
N ASN A 410 10.04 -9.56 -3.95
CA ASN A 410 10.43 -10.53 -4.98
C ASN A 410 10.71 -11.91 -4.35
N ASP A 411 10.56 -12.99 -5.11
CA ASP A 411 10.97 -14.34 -4.66
C ASP A 411 12.49 -14.50 -4.70
N LEU A 412 13.00 -15.55 -4.03
CA LEU A 412 14.43 -15.83 -3.99
C LEU A 412 15.00 -16.16 -5.37
N LYS A 413 14.20 -16.78 -6.24
CA LYS A 413 14.61 -17.18 -7.59
C LYS A 413 14.93 -15.98 -8.46
N ASN A 414 14.06 -14.97 -8.47
CA ASN A 414 14.23 -13.75 -9.25
C ASN A 414 15.33 -12.84 -8.68
N ASP A 415 15.66 -12.97 -7.40
CA ASP A 415 16.78 -12.26 -6.77
C ASP A 415 18.10 -13.07 -6.77
N ARG A 416 18.09 -14.32 -7.24
CA ARG A 416 19.22 -15.27 -7.14
C ARG A 416 20.52 -14.70 -7.64
N ASP A 417 20.53 -14.12 -8.84
CA ASP A 417 21.75 -13.62 -9.49
C ASP A 417 22.44 -12.52 -8.69
N GLU A 418 21.69 -11.76 -7.90
CA GLU A 418 22.24 -10.71 -7.07
C GLU A 418 22.59 -11.19 -5.66
N LEU A 419 21.87 -12.19 -5.15
CA LEU A 419 22.19 -12.86 -3.90
C LEU A 419 23.47 -13.71 -4.04
N SER A 420 23.66 -14.39 -5.16
CA SER A 420 24.83 -15.23 -5.45
C SER A 420 26.13 -14.42 -5.58
N LYS A 421 26.05 -13.16 -6.02
CA LYS A 421 27.17 -12.21 -6.02
C LYS A 421 27.55 -11.75 -4.61
N ASN A 422 26.65 -11.88 -3.63
CA ASN A 422 26.91 -11.45 -2.27
C ASN A 422 27.65 -12.55 -1.49
N LYS A 423 28.90 -12.28 -1.10
CA LYS A 423 29.76 -13.23 -0.37
C LYS A 423 29.13 -13.81 0.91
N TYR A 424 28.18 -13.12 1.53
CA TYR A 424 27.54 -13.57 2.77
C TYR A 424 26.36 -14.53 2.55
N TYR A 425 25.74 -14.51 1.37
CA TYR A 425 24.50 -15.26 1.09
C TYR A 425 24.61 -16.20 -0.11
N LYS A 426 25.76 -16.19 -0.81
CA LYS A 426 25.96 -16.92 -2.06
C LYS A 426 25.59 -18.40 -1.99
N ASP A 427 25.90 -19.04 -0.86
CA ASP A 427 25.68 -20.47 -0.68
C ASP A 427 24.30 -20.77 -0.05
N ASP A 428 23.61 -19.77 0.50
CA ASP A 428 22.36 -19.98 1.23
C ASP A 428 21.23 -20.40 0.29
N TYR A 429 21.14 -19.77 -0.89
CA TYR A 429 20.16 -20.12 -1.91
C TYR A 429 20.31 -21.57 -2.37
N ASP A 430 21.50 -21.94 -2.86
CA ASP A 430 21.74 -23.26 -3.46
C ASP A 430 21.60 -24.38 -2.42
N ARG A 431 21.95 -24.12 -1.15
CA ARG A 431 21.76 -25.09 -0.05
C ARG A 431 20.29 -25.33 0.26
N ILE A 432 19.50 -24.26 0.35
CA ILE A 432 18.06 -24.37 0.61
C ILE A 432 17.35 -25.04 -0.57
N GLU A 433 17.67 -24.64 -1.79
CA GLU A 433 17.10 -25.25 -3.00
C GLU A 433 17.45 -26.74 -3.08
N LYS A 434 18.72 -27.10 -2.79
CA LYS A 434 19.16 -28.50 -2.74
C LYS A 434 18.37 -29.27 -1.69
N TYR A 435 18.25 -28.75 -0.47
CA TYR A 435 17.48 -29.38 0.60
C TYR A 435 16.04 -29.68 0.17
N ILE A 436 15.34 -28.69 -0.40
CA ILE A 436 13.96 -28.85 -0.90
C ILE A 436 13.87 -29.99 -1.93
N LYS A 437 14.85 -30.10 -2.83
CA LYS A 437 14.87 -31.10 -3.91
C LYS A 437 15.29 -32.50 -3.44
N THR A 438 16.15 -32.62 -2.43
CA THR A 438 16.79 -33.89 -2.06
C THR A 438 16.32 -34.46 -0.73
N THR A 439 15.54 -33.71 0.06
CA THR A 439 15.06 -34.20 1.36
C THR A 439 14.09 -35.38 1.21
N ASN A 440 14.10 -36.29 2.19
CA ASN A 440 13.16 -37.41 2.32
C ASN A 440 11.97 -37.08 3.24
N ASP A 441 11.77 -35.80 3.58
CA ASP A 441 10.62 -35.35 4.37
C ASP A 441 9.27 -35.58 3.65
N SER A 442 8.15 -35.37 4.33
CA SER A 442 6.83 -35.51 3.71
C SER A 442 6.62 -34.50 2.57
N ASP A 443 5.90 -34.91 1.53
CA ASP A 443 5.60 -34.03 0.39
C ASP A 443 4.83 -32.77 0.82
N GLU A 444 3.94 -32.88 1.82
CA GLU A 444 3.24 -31.73 2.37
C GLU A 444 4.22 -30.72 3.00
N PHE A 445 5.19 -31.18 3.81
CA PHE A 445 6.19 -30.30 4.39
C PHE A 445 7.07 -29.66 3.31
N LYS A 446 7.53 -30.43 2.32
CA LYS A 446 8.29 -29.90 1.18
C LYS A 446 7.51 -28.82 0.44
N ASN A 447 6.22 -29.03 0.20
CA ASN A 447 5.37 -28.04 -0.47
C ASN A 447 5.28 -26.74 0.34
N LYS A 448 5.16 -26.80 1.67
CA LYS A 448 5.18 -25.60 2.54
C LYS A 448 6.50 -24.83 2.42
N ILE A 449 7.63 -25.53 2.46
CA ILE A 449 8.96 -24.89 2.36
C ILE A 449 9.20 -24.34 0.94
N SER A 450 8.82 -25.07 -0.10
CA SER A 450 8.84 -24.59 -1.49
C SER A 450 7.99 -23.34 -1.66
N TYR A 451 6.81 -23.30 -1.04
CA TYR A 451 5.97 -22.11 -1.08
C TYR A 451 6.66 -20.89 -0.46
N LEU A 452 7.31 -21.03 0.71
CA LEU A 452 8.11 -19.93 1.30
C LEU A 452 9.23 -19.48 0.36
N PHE A 453 9.90 -20.44 -0.27
CA PHE A 453 11.01 -20.16 -1.19
C PHE A 453 10.56 -19.32 -2.39
N ASP A 454 9.40 -19.67 -2.97
CA ASP A 454 8.80 -19.00 -4.11
C ASP A 454 7.84 -17.85 -3.72
N PHE A 455 7.69 -17.57 -2.42
CA PHE A 455 6.74 -16.56 -1.96
C PHE A 455 7.15 -15.17 -2.46
N ARG A 456 6.23 -14.53 -3.16
CA ARG A 456 6.41 -13.22 -3.80
C ARG A 456 5.17 -12.35 -3.63
N GLY A 457 5.31 -11.08 -3.97
CA GLY A 457 4.25 -10.10 -3.97
C GLY A 457 4.37 -9.08 -2.86
N THR A 458 3.48 -8.10 -2.91
CA THR A 458 3.26 -7.15 -1.82
C THR A 458 2.80 -7.86 -0.53
N SER A 459 2.22 -9.06 -0.65
CA SER A 459 1.93 -9.98 0.47
C SER A 459 3.16 -10.55 1.18
N LYS A 460 4.35 -10.48 0.59
CA LYS A 460 5.64 -10.72 1.28
C LYS A 460 6.19 -9.45 1.92
N SER A 461 5.94 -8.30 1.29
CA SER A 461 6.44 -6.99 1.76
C SER A 461 5.72 -6.52 3.03
N ALA A 462 4.39 -6.63 3.08
CA ALA A 462 3.58 -6.23 4.23
C ALA A 462 3.97 -6.93 5.55
N PRO A 463 4.11 -8.27 5.62
CA PRO A 463 4.52 -8.93 6.85
C PRO A 463 5.93 -8.57 7.29
N MET A 464 6.85 -8.20 6.39
CA MET A 464 8.17 -7.69 6.80
C MET A 464 8.03 -6.37 7.57
N ILE A 465 7.16 -5.47 7.13
CA ILE A 465 6.90 -4.20 7.83
C ILE A 465 6.19 -4.44 9.16
N THR A 466 5.21 -5.35 9.19
CA THR A 466 4.57 -5.76 10.45
C THR A 466 5.60 -6.33 11.43
N GLY A 467 6.49 -7.21 10.98
CA GLY A 467 7.56 -7.79 11.78
C GLY A 467 8.54 -6.74 12.32
N LEU A 468 8.92 -5.75 11.49
CA LEU A 468 9.76 -4.63 11.90
C LEU A 468 9.13 -3.81 13.04
N ILE A 469 7.85 -3.45 12.91
CA ILE A 469 7.13 -2.68 13.92
C ILE A 469 6.95 -3.50 15.19
N SER A 470 6.57 -4.78 15.06
CA SER A 470 6.42 -5.70 16.20
C SER A 470 7.73 -5.81 16.99
N ARG A 471 8.85 -6.06 16.30
CA ARG A 471 10.18 -6.12 16.91
C ARG A 471 10.54 -4.82 17.63
N LEU A 472 10.30 -3.67 16.99
CA LEU A 472 10.63 -2.38 17.58
C LEU A 472 9.83 -2.12 18.86
N GLN A 473 8.51 -2.35 18.84
CA GLN A 473 7.67 -2.21 20.04
C GLN A 473 8.14 -3.13 21.17
N SER A 474 8.52 -4.37 20.85
CA SER A 474 9.04 -5.34 21.81
C SER A 474 10.34 -4.89 22.46
N LYS A 475 11.31 -4.43 21.66
CA LYS A 475 12.61 -3.95 22.16
C LYS A 475 12.50 -2.64 22.94
N LEU A 476 11.56 -1.77 22.56
CA LEU A 476 11.27 -0.53 23.31
C LEU A 476 10.38 -0.77 24.53
N LYS A 477 9.79 -1.97 24.68
CA LYS A 477 8.74 -2.29 25.65
C LYS A 477 7.66 -1.21 25.70
N LYS A 478 7.21 -0.79 24.51
CA LYS A 478 6.26 0.30 24.34
C LYS A 478 5.40 0.11 23.12
N GLU A 479 4.12 0.39 23.28
CA GLU A 479 3.20 0.45 22.14
C GLU A 479 3.36 1.78 21.41
N LEU A 480 3.65 1.72 20.11
CA LEU A 480 3.78 2.90 19.27
C LEU A 480 2.41 3.33 18.73
N SER A 481 2.19 4.64 18.60
CA SER A 481 1.01 5.15 17.91
C SER A 481 1.11 4.99 16.40
N ILE A 482 -0.01 5.08 15.68
CA ILE A 482 0.01 5.12 14.21
C ILE A 482 0.85 6.28 13.68
N ALA A 483 0.82 7.44 14.36
CA ALA A 483 1.62 8.60 13.99
C ALA A 483 3.12 8.35 14.24
N ASP A 484 3.47 7.68 15.35
CA ASP A 484 4.85 7.27 15.63
C ASP A 484 5.37 6.33 14.55
N VAL A 485 4.58 5.31 14.20
CA VAL A 485 4.96 4.35 13.16
C VAL A 485 5.13 5.03 11.81
N LYS A 486 4.21 5.91 11.39
CA LYS A 486 4.37 6.68 10.14
C LYS A 486 5.64 7.53 10.13
N LEU A 487 5.90 8.26 11.22
CA LEU A 487 7.10 9.11 11.36
C LEU A 487 8.37 8.27 11.24
N LEU A 488 8.45 7.16 11.99
CA LEU A 488 9.62 6.29 12.02
C LEU A 488 9.85 5.60 10.68
N LEU A 489 8.80 5.09 10.03
CA LEU A 489 8.92 4.45 8.72
C LEU A 489 9.40 5.44 7.65
N ALA A 490 8.79 6.63 7.55
CA ALA A 490 9.15 7.61 6.53
C ALA A 490 10.48 8.34 6.81
N GLY A 491 10.78 8.62 8.09
CA GLY A 491 12.01 9.27 8.52
C GLY A 491 13.24 8.36 8.48
N SER A 492 13.05 7.04 8.60
CA SER A 492 14.14 6.05 8.51
C SER A 492 14.38 5.53 7.09
N ALA A 493 13.46 5.78 6.16
CA ALA A 493 13.49 5.18 4.84
C ALA A 493 14.62 5.71 3.96
N ASN A 494 15.23 4.79 3.21
CA ASN A 494 16.04 5.13 2.06
C ASN A 494 15.18 5.01 0.81
N TYR A 495 15.23 6.00 -0.08
CA TYR A 495 14.55 5.90 -1.37
C TYR A 495 15.04 4.71 -2.21
N SER A 496 14.15 4.22 -3.09
CA SER A 496 14.52 3.28 -4.15
C SER A 496 15.68 3.78 -4.99
N SER A 497 16.40 2.87 -5.65
CA SER A 497 17.56 3.20 -6.49
C SER A 497 17.18 3.93 -7.78
N THR A 498 15.94 3.81 -8.25
CA THR A 498 15.47 4.51 -9.44
C THR A 498 15.45 6.03 -9.20
N LYS A 499 16.08 6.81 -10.07
CA LYS A 499 15.97 8.27 -10.02
C LYS A 499 14.53 8.72 -10.32
N ALA A 500 13.95 9.52 -9.43
CA ALA A 500 12.62 10.08 -9.64
C ALA A 500 12.69 11.44 -10.35
N TYR A 501 11.79 11.64 -11.32
CA TYR A 501 11.65 12.89 -12.07
C TYR A 501 10.69 13.85 -11.36
N LYS A 502 10.83 15.17 -11.61
CA LYS A 502 10.02 16.19 -10.91
C LYS A 502 8.53 16.08 -11.23
N HIS A 503 8.17 16.04 -12.52
CA HIS A 503 6.82 15.77 -13.02
C HIS A 503 6.94 15.23 -14.45
N LYS A 504 6.14 14.22 -14.81
CA LYS A 504 5.84 13.85 -16.21
C LYS A 504 4.47 13.20 -16.29
N ASP A 505 3.88 13.27 -17.48
CA ASP A 505 2.76 12.43 -17.90
C ASP A 505 3.13 10.96 -17.72
N PHE A 506 2.65 10.38 -16.62
CA PHE A 506 2.77 8.96 -16.37
C PHE A 506 1.67 8.25 -17.16
N ASN A 507 2.05 7.27 -17.98
CA ASN A 507 1.12 6.57 -18.88
C ASN A 507 1.19 5.05 -18.71
N PHE A 508 0.35 4.35 -19.48
CA PHE A 508 0.26 2.88 -19.46
C PHE A 508 1.62 2.19 -19.65
N ASP A 509 2.43 2.66 -20.60
CA ASP A 509 3.71 2.03 -20.95
C ASP A 509 4.74 2.12 -19.81
N GLN A 510 4.56 3.07 -18.90
CA GLN A 510 5.41 3.26 -17.73
C GLN A 510 4.98 2.42 -16.52
N LEU A 511 3.81 1.77 -16.55
CA LEU A 511 3.23 1.04 -15.41
C LEU A 511 4.15 -0.06 -14.87
N THR A 512 4.68 -0.89 -15.76
CA THR A 512 5.59 -2.00 -15.42
C THR A 512 7.08 -1.64 -15.52
N SER A 513 7.40 -0.42 -15.94
CA SER A 513 8.78 0.07 -16.02
C SER A 513 9.36 0.44 -14.65
N GLU A 514 10.68 0.63 -14.59
CA GLU A 514 11.35 1.15 -13.38
C GLU A 514 11.05 2.63 -13.12
N TYR A 515 10.42 3.35 -14.06
CA TYR A 515 10.19 4.80 -13.99
C TYR A 515 9.41 5.23 -12.73
N GLU A 516 9.92 6.25 -12.06
CA GLU A 516 9.28 6.88 -10.90
C GLU A 516 9.30 8.42 -11.01
N HIS A 517 8.34 9.08 -10.36
CA HIS A 517 8.31 10.52 -10.21
C HIS A 517 8.06 10.92 -8.74
N TRP A 518 8.43 12.16 -8.42
CA TRP A 518 8.20 12.75 -7.10
C TRP A 518 6.75 13.19 -6.94
N ARG A 519 6.16 12.82 -5.82
CA ARG A 519 4.91 13.40 -5.31
C ARG A 519 5.21 14.66 -4.51
N HIS A 520 4.17 15.44 -4.19
CA HIS A 520 4.32 16.73 -3.52
C HIS A 520 4.84 16.59 -2.09
N ASN A 521 4.52 15.48 -1.42
CA ASN A 521 5.05 15.14 -0.09
C ASN A 521 6.44 14.48 -0.14
N ARG A 522 7.17 14.51 -1.27
CA ARG A 522 8.46 13.84 -1.47
C ARG A 522 8.42 12.31 -1.36
N ALA A 523 7.25 11.67 -1.41
CA ALA A 523 7.19 10.25 -1.73
C ALA A 523 7.48 10.03 -3.23
N LYS A 524 7.91 8.83 -3.61
CA LYS A 524 7.88 8.39 -5.00
C LYS A 524 6.56 7.70 -5.29
N ASN A 525 6.09 7.77 -6.52
CA ASN A 525 4.79 7.21 -6.89
C ASN A 525 4.69 5.69 -6.67
N LYS A 526 5.75 4.90 -6.94
CA LYS A 526 5.71 3.43 -6.82
C LYS A 526 6.26 2.88 -5.51
N THR A 527 7.17 3.60 -4.85
CA THR A 527 7.88 3.12 -3.65
C THR A 527 7.62 3.92 -2.38
N GLY A 528 6.72 4.91 -2.45
CA GLY A 528 6.34 5.73 -1.30
C GLY A 528 7.53 6.51 -0.74
N PHE A 529 7.66 6.59 0.58
CA PHE A 529 8.83 7.20 1.23
C PHE A 529 10.11 6.36 1.13
N GLY A 530 10.03 5.14 0.58
CA GLY A 530 11.16 4.24 0.36
C GLY A 530 11.15 3.01 1.26
N ILE A 531 12.33 2.45 1.49
CA ILE A 531 12.56 1.24 2.27
C ILE A 531 13.04 1.60 3.68
N PRO A 532 12.24 1.42 4.74
CA PRO A 532 12.59 1.76 6.12
C PRO A 532 13.80 0.95 6.60
N LYS A 533 14.54 1.52 7.57
CA LYS A 533 15.71 0.88 8.19
C LYS A 533 15.51 0.76 9.69
N TYR A 534 15.46 -0.47 10.19
CA TYR A 534 15.20 -0.79 11.59
C TYR A 534 16.12 -0.06 12.57
N PHE A 535 17.44 -0.11 12.36
CA PHE A 535 18.39 0.59 13.23
C PHE A 535 18.13 2.10 13.25
N LYS A 536 17.87 2.73 12.09
CA LYS A 536 17.51 4.15 12.03
C LYS A 536 16.20 4.43 12.75
N MET A 537 15.19 3.57 12.67
CA MET A 537 13.94 3.74 13.44
C MET A 537 14.24 3.78 14.95
N LYS A 538 15.08 2.86 15.44
CA LYS A 538 15.52 2.83 16.84
C LYS A 538 16.31 4.09 17.20
N ASP A 539 17.24 4.53 16.34
CA ASP A 539 18.05 5.73 16.56
C ASP A 539 17.19 6.99 16.62
N ILE A 540 16.24 7.14 15.69
CA ILE A 540 15.29 8.27 15.67
C ILE A 540 14.51 8.30 16.99
N TRP A 541 13.98 7.16 17.42
CA TRP A 541 13.21 7.06 18.66
C TRP A 541 14.03 7.42 19.89
N ASN A 542 15.27 6.94 19.97
CA ASN A 542 16.16 7.16 21.12
C ASN A 542 16.87 8.52 21.09
N SER A 543 16.77 9.28 20.00
CA SER A 543 17.50 10.55 19.84
C SER A 543 16.92 11.72 20.63
N ASP A 544 15.72 11.59 21.19
CA ASP A 544 14.92 12.67 21.77
C ASP A 544 14.64 13.85 20.82
N LYS A 545 14.93 13.70 19.51
CA LYS A 545 14.71 14.74 18.49
C LYS A 545 13.28 14.78 17.95
N ILE A 546 12.41 13.85 18.36
CA ILE A 546 11.01 13.84 17.95
C ILE A 546 10.27 14.95 18.72
N LYS A 547 9.88 16.01 18.00
CA LYS A 547 9.07 17.09 18.57
C LYS A 547 7.59 16.78 18.40
N THR A 548 6.82 16.87 19.47
CA THR A 548 5.36 16.83 19.43
C THR A 548 4.83 18.16 19.94
N ILE A 549 4.05 18.85 19.13
CA ILE A 549 3.40 20.12 19.51
C ILE A 549 1.92 20.07 19.17
N ARG A 550 1.10 20.86 19.87
CA ARG A 550 -0.25 21.16 19.38
C ARG A 550 -0.19 22.42 18.52
N PRO A 551 -0.74 22.44 17.29
CA PRO A 551 -0.62 23.61 16.41
C PRO A 551 -1.11 24.92 17.05
N HIS A 552 -2.12 24.86 17.91
CA HIS A 552 -2.63 26.04 18.63
C HIS A 552 -1.59 26.72 19.56
N GLU A 553 -0.55 25.99 19.99
CA GLU A 553 0.56 26.49 20.83
C GLU A 553 1.49 27.41 20.04
N LEU A 554 1.44 27.37 18.70
CA LEU A 554 2.16 28.30 17.81
C LEU A 554 1.55 29.72 17.83
N GLY A 555 0.46 29.92 18.58
CA GLY A 555 -0.21 31.19 18.77
C GLY A 555 -1.54 31.29 18.03
N LYS A 556 -2.12 32.50 18.04
CA LYS A 556 -3.42 32.81 17.43
C LYS A 556 -3.34 33.84 16.31
N ASP A 557 -2.11 34.16 15.88
CA ASP A 557 -1.83 35.24 14.93
C ASP A 557 -2.58 35.09 13.60
N PHE A 558 -2.71 33.86 13.08
CA PHE A 558 -3.38 33.60 11.80
C PHE A 558 -4.87 33.98 11.81
N ILE A 559 -5.49 34.10 12.99
CA ILE A 559 -6.88 34.53 13.15
C ILE A 559 -7.05 35.99 12.69
N ASN A 560 -6.06 36.83 12.96
CA ASN A 560 -6.08 38.26 12.65
C ASN A 560 -5.25 38.64 11.41
N LYS A 561 -4.37 37.75 10.94
CA LYS A 561 -3.55 37.96 9.75
C LYS A 561 -4.29 37.62 8.46
N LYS A 562 -3.80 38.18 7.36
CA LYS A 562 -4.24 37.90 5.98
C LYS A 562 -3.65 36.60 5.42
N THR A 563 -3.55 35.56 6.26
CA THR A 563 -3.01 34.25 5.91
C THR A 563 -3.49 33.18 6.90
N GLU A 564 -3.60 31.95 6.41
CA GLU A 564 -3.88 30.70 7.13
C GLU A 564 -2.60 29.97 7.54
N SER A 565 -1.48 30.70 7.65
CA SER A 565 -0.16 30.13 7.95
C SER A 565 0.37 30.55 9.32
N GLN A 566 1.12 29.66 9.97
CA GLN A 566 1.87 29.93 11.21
C GLN A 566 3.33 29.50 11.10
N VAL A 567 4.21 30.24 11.77
CA VAL A 567 5.62 29.86 11.90
C VAL A 567 5.71 28.68 12.87
N TYR A 568 6.22 27.55 12.37
CA TYR A 568 6.50 26.35 13.17
C TYR A 568 7.87 26.44 13.83
N ALA A 569 8.88 26.87 13.05
CA ALA A 569 10.25 27.01 13.51
C ALA A 569 10.94 28.12 12.72
N ASP A 570 11.79 28.87 13.41
CA ASP A 570 12.68 29.90 12.85
C ASP A 570 14.02 29.70 13.56
N THR A 571 15.04 29.21 12.85
CA THR A 571 16.28 28.76 13.50
C THR A 571 17.47 28.91 12.56
N ALA A 572 18.62 29.29 13.13
CA ALA A 572 19.89 29.25 12.44
C ALA A 572 20.50 27.84 12.51
N VAL A 573 20.98 27.32 11.38
CA VAL A 573 21.79 26.09 11.38
C VAL A 573 23.22 26.48 11.72
N GLN A 574 23.73 25.96 12.83
CA GLN A 574 25.12 26.12 13.21
C GLN A 574 25.96 25.09 12.45
N GLY A 575 27.04 25.55 11.81
CA GLY A 575 27.97 24.66 11.08
C GLY A 575 27.59 24.38 9.62
N GLN A 576 28.48 23.63 8.97
CA GLN A 576 28.32 23.19 7.59
C GLN A 576 27.43 21.94 7.53
N TRP A 577 26.47 21.92 6.61
CA TRP A 577 25.61 20.77 6.39
C TRP A 577 25.39 20.50 4.90
N LYS A 578 25.04 19.25 4.58
CA LYS A 578 24.86 18.79 3.19
C LYS A 578 23.42 18.36 2.88
N HIS A 579 22.79 17.71 3.85
CA HIS A 579 21.42 17.21 3.72
C HIS A 579 20.58 17.70 4.90
N TRP A 580 19.40 18.21 4.60
CA TRP A 580 18.39 18.48 5.61
C TRP A 580 17.08 17.84 5.18
N ASP A 581 16.58 16.95 6.01
CA ASP A 581 15.35 16.21 5.78
C ASP A 581 14.43 16.35 6.99
N SER A 582 13.19 16.77 6.78
CA SER A 582 12.22 16.96 7.86
C SER A 582 10.88 16.31 7.51
N THR A 583 10.45 15.40 8.39
CA THR A 583 9.21 14.63 8.25
C THR A 583 8.20 15.13 9.27
N PHE A 584 6.99 15.45 8.82
CA PHE A 584 5.89 15.95 9.64
C PHE A 584 4.70 15.01 9.54
N VAL A 585 4.12 14.64 10.69
CA VAL A 585 2.91 13.82 10.77
C VAL A 585 1.83 14.58 11.53
N TRP A 586 0.72 14.84 10.86
CA TRP A 586 -0.50 15.45 11.38
C TRP A 586 -1.38 14.38 12.03
N GLN A 587 -1.30 14.31 13.35
CA GLN A 587 -2.13 13.40 14.13
C GLN A 587 -3.43 14.12 14.50
N GLN A 588 -4.56 13.60 14.01
CA GLN A 588 -5.89 14.15 14.31
C GLN A 588 -6.80 13.11 14.95
N LYS A 589 -7.49 13.50 16.02
CA LYS A 589 -8.56 12.72 16.65
C LYS A 589 -9.88 12.87 15.89
N MET A 590 -10.09 14.03 15.29
CA MET A 590 -11.31 14.41 14.58
C MET A 590 -10.91 15.40 13.48
N SER A 591 -11.60 15.42 12.34
CA SER A 591 -11.42 16.48 11.34
C SER A 591 -12.20 17.73 11.72
N PHE A 592 -11.85 18.90 11.17
CA PHE A 592 -12.62 20.12 11.42
C PHE A 592 -14.07 19.94 10.95
N ALA A 593 -14.24 19.24 9.82
CA ALA A 593 -15.53 18.87 9.24
C ALA A 593 -16.44 18.03 10.17
N LYS A 594 -15.88 17.25 11.10
CA LYS A 594 -16.65 16.52 12.11
C LYS A 594 -16.84 17.38 13.37
N TYR A 595 -15.82 18.16 13.73
CA TYR A 595 -15.81 18.99 14.92
C TYR A 595 -16.96 20.00 14.94
N TRP A 596 -17.08 20.84 13.91
CA TRP A 596 -18.16 21.83 13.82
C TRP A 596 -19.58 21.23 13.71
N LYS A 597 -19.73 19.95 13.32
CA LYS A 597 -21.05 19.27 13.24
C LYS A 597 -21.58 18.93 14.63
N LEU A 598 -20.70 18.74 15.61
CA LEU A 598 -21.11 18.61 17.01
C LEU A 598 -21.84 19.87 17.52
N TYR A 599 -21.59 21.00 16.87
CA TYR A 599 -22.19 22.29 17.17
C TYR A 599 -23.32 22.68 16.18
N ASN A 600 -23.71 21.76 15.27
CA ASN A 600 -24.85 21.92 14.38
C ASN A 600 -26.10 21.38 15.07
N THR A 601 -26.93 22.24 15.66
CA THR A 601 -28.05 21.79 16.51
C THR A 601 -29.41 22.11 15.91
N LYS A 602 -30.03 21.12 15.25
CA LYS A 602 -31.50 21.04 15.20
C LYS A 602 -32.11 20.49 16.52
N ASN A 603 -31.32 19.98 17.48
CA ASN A 603 -31.82 19.23 18.65
C ASN A 603 -31.21 19.57 20.04
N ASN A 604 -30.55 20.72 20.27
CA ASN A 604 -30.07 21.06 21.62
C ASN A 604 -30.29 22.54 21.97
N SER A 605 -31.22 22.81 22.89
CA SER A 605 -31.61 24.15 23.34
C SER A 605 -30.51 24.86 24.16
N PHE A 606 -29.58 24.14 24.79
CA PHE A 606 -28.46 24.72 25.53
C PHE A 606 -27.36 25.31 24.62
N VAL A 607 -27.22 24.82 23.39
CA VAL A 607 -26.28 25.36 22.39
C VAL A 607 -26.81 26.65 21.74
N SER A 608 -28.10 26.97 21.94
CA SER A 608 -28.77 28.12 21.33
C SER A 608 -28.22 29.50 21.74
N ARG A 609 -27.50 29.60 22.88
CA ARG A 609 -26.80 30.84 23.29
C ARG A 609 -25.52 31.13 22.46
N PHE A 610 -24.99 30.14 21.72
CA PHE A 610 -23.78 30.24 20.91
C PHE A 610 -24.06 30.02 19.40
N ARG A 611 -25.07 30.69 18.83
CA ARG A 611 -25.35 30.58 17.38
C ARG A 611 -24.11 30.95 16.56
N ASN A 612 -23.39 29.96 16.04
CA ASN A 612 -22.43 30.09 14.94
C ASN A 612 -23.21 30.49 13.68
N LYS A 613 -23.56 31.78 13.53
CA LYS A 613 -24.41 32.26 12.42
C LYS A 613 -23.77 31.99 11.04
N TRP A 614 -22.45 31.85 11.00
CA TRP A 614 -21.69 31.45 9.83
C TRP A 614 -21.91 30.00 9.39
N LEU A 615 -22.26 29.08 10.31
CA LEU A 615 -22.29 27.65 10.02
C LEU A 615 -23.40 27.25 9.03
N PRO A 616 -24.67 27.68 9.19
CA PRO A 616 -25.69 27.42 8.17
C PRO A 616 -25.31 27.94 6.79
N ILE A 617 -24.70 29.14 6.72
CA ILE A 617 -24.25 29.75 5.47
C ILE A 617 -23.13 28.94 4.84
N LEU A 618 -22.17 28.44 5.63
CA LEU A 618 -21.09 27.60 5.10
C LEU A 618 -21.59 26.22 4.64
N LEU A 619 -22.63 25.66 5.27
CA LEU A 619 -23.27 24.45 4.76
C LEU A 619 -23.96 24.70 3.41
N GLU A 620 -24.70 25.80 3.27
CA GLU A 620 -25.26 26.24 1.98
C GLU A 620 -24.17 26.46 0.92
N ALA A 621 -23.04 27.06 1.31
CA ALA A 621 -21.90 27.29 0.43
C ALA A 621 -21.26 26.00 -0.08
N ILE A 622 -21.14 24.98 0.78
CA ILE A 622 -20.63 23.66 0.41
C ILE A 622 -21.60 22.98 -0.57
N GLU A 623 -22.91 23.01 -0.29
CA GLU A 623 -23.93 22.45 -1.18
C GLU A 623 -23.92 23.13 -2.55
N TYR A 624 -23.86 24.47 -2.57
CA TYR A 624 -23.74 25.26 -3.78
C TYR A 624 -22.49 24.88 -4.58
N ASN A 625 -21.31 24.86 -3.93
CA ASN A 625 -20.06 24.53 -4.60
C ASN A 625 -20.07 23.09 -5.15
N SER A 626 -20.66 22.13 -4.44
CA SER A 626 -20.85 20.76 -4.94
C SER A 626 -21.80 20.69 -6.13
N ALA A 627 -22.80 21.56 -6.23
CA ALA A 627 -23.72 21.59 -7.36
C ALA A 627 -23.08 22.20 -8.62
N ILE A 628 -22.28 23.26 -8.48
CA ILE A 628 -21.64 23.93 -9.62
C ILE A 628 -20.32 23.27 -10.05
N ASN A 629 -19.66 22.56 -9.14
CA ASN A 629 -18.42 21.82 -9.40
C ASN A 629 -18.62 20.35 -8.98
N PRO A 630 -19.30 19.52 -9.79
CA PRO A 630 -19.59 18.12 -9.45
C PRO A 630 -18.33 17.28 -9.21
N ASP A 631 -17.22 17.63 -9.88
CA ASP A 631 -15.93 16.95 -9.75
C ASP A 631 -15.12 17.43 -8.53
N TRP A 632 -15.59 18.47 -7.83
CA TRP A 632 -14.92 18.95 -6.63
C TRP A 632 -15.11 17.98 -5.46
N SER A 633 -14.02 17.69 -4.76
CA SER A 633 -14.00 16.85 -3.57
C SER A 633 -13.05 17.39 -2.53
N PHE A 634 -13.39 17.20 -1.25
CA PHE A 634 -12.45 17.40 -0.13
C PHE A 634 -11.20 16.55 -0.26
N ASP A 635 -11.29 15.46 -1.03
CA ASP A 635 -10.18 14.55 -1.28
C ASP A 635 -8.99 15.20 -2.00
N HIS A 636 -9.19 16.36 -2.63
CA HIS A 636 -8.14 17.10 -3.36
C HIS A 636 -7.45 18.19 -2.51
N ILE A 637 -7.79 18.30 -1.22
CA ILE A 637 -7.26 19.35 -0.36
C ILE A 637 -6.29 18.70 0.64
N PRO A 638 -5.07 19.24 0.81
CA PRO A 638 -4.20 18.82 1.89
C PRO A 638 -4.83 19.16 3.24
N TYR A 639 -4.67 18.28 4.25
CA TYR A 639 -5.05 18.65 5.62
C TYR A 639 -4.22 19.85 6.11
N PHE A 640 -2.94 19.84 5.72
CA PHE A 640 -1.96 20.86 5.99
C PHE A 640 -0.85 20.78 4.94
N SER A 641 -0.14 21.90 4.78
CA SER A 641 1.10 21.97 4.02
C SER A 641 2.24 22.44 4.88
N ILE A 642 3.45 21.99 4.52
CA ILE A 642 4.69 22.47 5.10
C ILE A 642 5.43 23.28 4.04
N LYS A 643 5.59 24.57 4.30
CA LYS A 643 6.49 25.43 3.53
C LYS A 643 7.77 25.63 4.34
N ALA A 644 8.91 25.26 3.79
CA ALA A 644 10.20 25.55 4.38
C ALA A 644 10.93 26.55 3.47
N ASP A 645 11.29 27.70 4.05
CA ASP A 645 12.11 28.72 3.41
C ASP A 645 13.50 28.65 4.05
N MET A 646 14.53 28.59 3.21
CA MET A 646 15.91 28.54 3.66
C MET A 646 16.65 29.70 3.03
N THR A 647 17.10 30.63 3.87
CA THR A 647 17.73 31.88 3.47
C THR A 647 19.22 31.82 3.75
N THR A 648 20.01 32.05 2.70
CA THR A 648 21.47 32.08 2.77
C THR A 648 21.96 33.53 2.87
N HIS A 649 22.87 33.78 3.80
CA HIS A 649 23.55 35.07 3.96
C HIS A 649 25.01 34.88 3.53
N THR A 650 25.45 35.55 2.46
CA THR A 650 26.83 35.42 1.97
C THR A 650 27.71 36.57 2.50
N TYR A 651 28.94 36.24 2.92
CA TYR A 651 29.89 37.19 3.53
C TYR A 651 30.25 38.40 2.63
N MET A 652 30.15 38.25 1.31
CA MET A 652 30.45 39.31 0.33
C MET A 652 29.28 40.27 0.07
N SER A 653 28.08 40.02 0.61
CA SER A 653 26.98 40.97 0.51
C SER A 653 26.04 40.86 1.70
N MET A 654 26.19 41.79 2.65
CA MET A 654 25.12 42.13 3.60
C MET A 654 23.83 42.65 2.91
N TYR A 655 23.74 42.62 1.57
CA TYR A 655 22.65 43.18 0.76
C TYR A 655 21.94 42.19 -0.19
N ASN A 656 22.44 40.97 -0.40
CA ASN A 656 21.76 39.96 -1.25
C ASN A 656 21.55 38.64 -0.48
N SER A 657 20.29 38.34 -0.18
CA SER A 657 19.84 37.06 0.39
C SER A 657 19.17 36.21 -0.69
N ALA A 658 19.53 34.94 -0.81
CA ALA A 658 18.79 33.99 -1.65
C ALA A 658 17.95 33.06 -0.77
N THR A 659 16.65 32.97 -1.06
CA THR A 659 15.74 32.07 -0.34
C THR A 659 15.34 30.92 -1.26
N GLU A 660 15.66 29.70 -0.86
CA GLU A 660 15.12 28.49 -1.48
C GLU A 660 13.88 28.04 -0.71
N THR A 661 12.76 27.87 -1.42
CA THR A 661 11.51 27.38 -0.83
C THR A 661 11.27 25.93 -1.23
N LYS A 662 10.89 25.09 -0.26
CA LYS A 662 10.31 23.76 -0.46
C LYS A 662 8.90 23.72 0.10
N LEU A 663 8.02 23.04 -0.64
CA LEU A 663 6.63 22.84 -0.24
C LEU A 663 6.34 21.34 -0.23
N GLY A 664 5.76 20.87 0.87
CA GLY A 664 5.08 19.59 0.97
C GLY A 664 3.60 19.84 1.13
N ASN A 665 2.80 19.54 0.10
CA ASN A 665 1.37 19.83 0.04
C ASN A 665 0.58 18.71 -0.66
N GLU A 666 0.97 17.45 -0.44
CA GLU A 666 0.19 16.35 -1.02
C GLU A 666 -1.21 16.32 -0.39
N PRO A 667 -2.28 16.23 -1.19
CA PRO A 667 -3.64 16.11 -0.69
C PRO A 667 -3.86 14.84 0.13
N ASN A 668 -4.87 14.86 1.00
CA ASN A 668 -5.45 13.67 1.60
C ASN A 668 -4.50 12.77 2.44
N VAL A 669 -3.30 13.23 2.77
CA VAL A 669 -2.30 12.51 3.57
C VAL A 669 -2.01 13.25 4.87
N THR A 670 -1.77 12.53 5.95
CA THR A 670 -1.33 13.13 7.22
C THR A 670 0.18 13.32 7.30
N ILE A 671 0.93 13.02 6.24
CA ILE A 671 2.38 13.11 6.24
C ILE A 671 2.88 14.04 5.14
N GLN A 672 3.72 14.98 5.52
CA GLN A 672 4.45 15.86 4.60
C GLN A 672 5.94 15.77 4.89
N LYS A 673 6.76 15.82 3.85
CA LYS A 673 8.21 15.76 3.96
C LYS A 673 8.84 16.85 3.12
N VAL A 674 9.81 17.57 3.69
CA VAL A 674 10.59 18.59 3.00
C VAL A 674 12.06 18.21 3.06
N TYR A 675 12.76 18.46 1.95
CA TYR A 675 14.15 18.07 1.78
C TYR A 675 14.94 19.14 1.05
N PHE A 676 16.10 19.48 1.61
CA PHE A 676 17.10 20.35 1.02
C PHE A 676 18.40 19.58 0.83
N TYR A 677 19.08 19.91 -0.27
CA TYR A 677 20.40 19.37 -0.61
C TYR A 677 21.32 20.52 -0.97
N LYS A 678 22.50 20.52 -0.36
CA LYS A 678 23.57 21.47 -0.65
C LYS A 678 24.78 20.72 -1.20
N PRO A 679 25.17 20.95 -2.47
CA PRO A 679 26.39 20.36 -3.01
C PRO A 679 27.65 20.97 -2.36
N ILE A 680 27.58 22.25 -1.95
CA ILE A 680 28.66 22.98 -1.28
C ILE A 680 28.11 23.45 0.09
N PRO A 681 28.66 22.98 1.22
CA PRO A 681 28.23 23.40 2.54
C PRO A 681 28.57 24.88 2.81
N ILE A 682 27.60 25.65 3.33
CA ILE A 682 27.75 27.07 3.64
C ILE A 682 27.51 27.28 5.15
N TRP A 683 28.20 28.24 5.75
CA TRP A 683 28.00 28.65 7.14
C TRP A 683 26.83 29.65 7.27
N ASN A 684 26.13 29.63 8.42
CA ASN A 684 25.17 30.66 8.84
C ASN A 684 23.92 30.80 7.94
N GLU A 685 23.20 29.70 7.74
CA GLU A 685 21.88 29.72 7.09
C GLU A 685 20.77 29.78 8.13
N THR A 686 19.70 30.50 7.81
CA THR A 686 18.46 30.52 8.62
C THR A 686 17.37 29.79 7.87
N TYR A 687 16.71 28.86 8.55
CA TYR A 687 15.50 28.24 8.01
C TYR A 687 14.27 28.73 8.76
N LYS A 688 13.19 28.90 8.01
CA LYS A 688 11.86 29.20 8.52
C LYS A 688 10.88 28.19 7.98
N ILE A 689 10.23 27.47 8.88
CA ILE A 689 9.21 26.49 8.53
C ILE A 689 7.86 27.08 8.89
N PHE A 690 6.93 26.99 7.95
CA PHE A 690 5.54 27.38 8.11
C PHE A 690 4.66 26.15 7.98
N ILE A 691 3.62 26.10 8.81
CA ILE A 691 2.46 25.25 8.61
C ILE A 691 1.38 26.10 7.97
N ASN A 692 0.85 25.64 6.85
CA ASN A 692 -0.33 26.24 6.21
C ASN A 692 -1.54 25.34 6.51
N TYR A 693 -2.65 25.95 6.94
CA TYR A 693 -3.91 25.26 7.21
C TYR A 693 -4.79 25.21 5.96
N ASP A 694 -4.41 24.39 4.97
CA ASP A 694 -5.09 24.37 3.66
C ASP A 694 -6.57 23.94 3.75
N GLU A 695 -6.91 23.04 4.69
CA GLU A 695 -8.30 22.67 4.98
C GLU A 695 -9.13 23.92 5.36
N LEU A 696 -8.61 24.74 6.27
CA LEU A 696 -9.26 25.99 6.68
C LEU A 696 -9.35 26.98 5.52
N GLU A 697 -8.25 27.17 4.78
CA GLU A 697 -8.21 28.10 3.65
C GLU A 697 -9.30 27.76 2.61
N ARG A 698 -9.49 26.47 2.31
CA ARG A 698 -10.57 26.05 1.41
C ARG A 698 -11.94 26.42 1.95
N TYR A 699 -12.22 26.13 3.22
CA TYR A 699 -13.52 26.45 3.80
C TYR A 699 -13.83 27.95 3.70
N LEU A 700 -12.85 28.80 3.96
CA LEU A 700 -13.00 30.26 3.86
C LEU A 700 -13.23 30.72 2.41
N ARG A 701 -12.54 30.12 1.43
CA ARG A 701 -12.74 30.43 0.00
C ARG A 701 -14.15 30.05 -0.46
N ILE A 702 -14.59 28.82 -0.19
CA ILE A 702 -15.94 28.35 -0.55
C ILE A 702 -17.02 29.23 0.11
N PHE A 703 -16.82 29.56 1.38
CA PHE A 703 -17.71 30.46 2.11
C PHE A 703 -17.84 31.82 1.42
N TRP A 704 -16.71 32.40 1.00
CA TRP A 704 -16.67 33.73 0.40
C TRP A 704 -17.24 33.76 -1.02
N ASP A 705 -16.87 32.79 -1.85
CA ASP A 705 -17.38 32.66 -3.22
C ASP A 705 -18.91 32.55 -3.23
N TYR A 706 -19.47 31.79 -2.29
CA TYR A 706 -20.91 31.69 -2.10
C TYR A 706 -21.56 33.01 -1.71
N LEU A 707 -20.92 33.82 -0.86
CA LEU A 707 -21.46 35.13 -0.47
C LEU A 707 -21.45 36.13 -1.62
N ILE A 708 -20.42 36.12 -2.45
CA ILE A 708 -20.35 36.92 -3.69
C ILE A 708 -21.54 36.56 -4.59
N TRP A 709 -21.73 35.27 -4.84
CA TRP A 709 -22.84 34.76 -5.65
C TRP A 709 -24.21 35.10 -5.05
N LYS A 710 -24.45 34.75 -3.77
CA LYS A 710 -25.75 34.92 -3.08
C LYS A 710 -26.22 36.37 -3.06
N ASN A 711 -25.29 37.31 -3.01
CA ASN A 711 -25.58 38.75 -2.96
C ASN A 711 -25.47 39.43 -4.34
N ASN A 712 -25.37 38.66 -5.43
CA ASN A 712 -25.27 39.15 -6.82
C ASN A 712 -24.16 40.20 -7.01
N VAL A 713 -23.01 40.01 -6.37
CA VAL A 713 -21.88 40.92 -6.51
C VAL A 713 -21.11 40.55 -7.78
N ILE A 714 -21.12 41.44 -8.78
CA ILE A 714 -20.40 41.26 -10.04
C ILE A 714 -18.96 41.76 -9.84
N LEU A 715 -17.98 40.88 -10.01
CA LEU A 715 -16.57 41.17 -9.80
C LEU A 715 -15.77 40.95 -11.10
N SER A 716 -14.78 41.81 -11.36
CA SER A 716 -13.77 41.59 -12.40
C SER A 716 -12.63 40.74 -11.83
N LYS A 717 -11.91 39.99 -12.68
CA LYS A 717 -10.92 38.98 -12.28
C LYS A 717 -9.85 39.45 -11.26
N ASP A 718 -9.55 40.75 -11.23
CA ASP A 718 -8.55 41.36 -10.36
C ASP A 718 -9.17 42.18 -9.20
N ASP A 719 -10.47 42.08 -9.01
CA ASP A 719 -11.20 42.82 -7.99
C ASP A 719 -10.78 42.36 -6.57
N PRO A 720 -10.36 43.28 -5.68
CA PRO A 720 -9.97 42.95 -4.31
C PRO A 720 -11.08 42.25 -3.51
N ASN A 721 -12.34 42.36 -3.92
CA ASN A 721 -13.48 41.66 -3.35
C ASN A 721 -13.48 40.15 -3.57
N TYR A 722 -12.70 39.61 -4.51
CA TYR A 722 -12.45 38.16 -4.59
C TYR A 722 -11.75 37.62 -3.34
N SER A 723 -11.04 38.48 -2.61
CA SER A 723 -10.43 38.14 -1.35
C SER A 723 -11.25 38.65 -0.18
N TYR A 724 -11.67 37.74 0.70
CA TYR A 724 -12.32 38.10 1.97
C TYR A 724 -11.48 39.02 2.87
N TYR A 725 -10.16 39.13 2.61
CA TYR A 725 -9.27 40.06 3.30
C TYR A 725 -9.38 41.50 2.81
N TYR A 726 -9.62 41.71 1.53
CA TYR A 726 -9.56 43.00 0.86
C TYR A 726 -10.91 43.48 0.36
N ALA A 727 -11.98 42.70 0.54
CA ALA A 727 -13.30 43.11 0.10
C ALA A 727 -13.72 44.46 0.70
N GLU A 728 -14.26 45.34 -0.13
CA GLU A 728 -14.74 46.68 0.21
C GLU A 728 -16.23 46.84 -0.10
N ALA A 729 -16.83 45.92 -0.88
CA ALA A 729 -18.25 45.94 -1.22
C ALA A 729 -19.12 46.02 0.05
N PRO A 730 -19.97 47.07 0.19
CA PRO A 730 -20.76 47.29 1.40
C PRO A 730 -21.63 46.08 1.78
N ILE A 731 -22.18 45.37 0.79
CA ILE A 731 -23.03 44.19 1.01
C ILE A 731 -22.26 42.99 1.56
N LEU A 732 -20.94 42.91 1.34
CA LEU A 732 -20.08 41.83 1.83
C LEU A 732 -19.45 42.13 3.21
N GLN A 733 -19.30 43.41 3.58
CA GLN A 733 -18.70 43.82 4.87
C GLN A 733 -19.30 43.12 6.10
N PRO A 734 -20.64 42.97 6.23
CA PRO A 734 -21.24 42.34 7.41
C PRO A 734 -20.79 40.90 7.64
N TYR A 735 -20.32 40.21 6.59
CA TYR A 735 -19.90 38.82 6.64
C TYR A 735 -18.42 38.63 7.00
N LYS A 736 -17.58 39.68 6.96
CA LYS A 736 -16.16 39.57 7.34
C LYS A 736 -15.95 39.06 8.77
N LYS A 737 -16.84 39.42 9.70
CA LYS A 737 -16.80 38.89 11.07
C LYS A 737 -16.88 37.36 11.13
N TYR A 738 -17.58 36.74 10.18
CA TYR A 738 -17.70 35.28 10.11
C TYR A 738 -16.40 34.59 9.70
N ILE A 739 -15.55 35.25 8.90
CA ILE A 739 -14.20 34.73 8.63
C ILE A 739 -13.43 34.60 9.94
N HIS A 740 -13.44 35.62 10.78
CA HIS A 740 -12.80 35.60 12.09
C HIS A 740 -13.40 34.52 13.00
N GLU A 741 -14.73 34.40 13.07
CA GLU A 741 -15.41 33.36 13.85
C GLU A 741 -15.03 31.93 13.39
N ILE A 742 -14.93 31.70 12.07
CA ILE A 742 -14.50 30.41 11.51
C ILE A 742 -13.04 30.12 11.91
N LYS A 743 -12.13 31.09 11.75
CA LYS A 743 -10.72 30.93 12.13
C LYS A 743 -10.56 30.65 13.63
N GLN A 744 -11.33 31.34 14.47
CA GLN A 744 -11.37 31.10 15.92
C GLN A 744 -11.85 29.68 16.25
N LYS A 745 -12.90 29.21 15.57
CA LYS A 745 -13.39 27.84 15.74
C LYS A 745 -12.40 26.79 15.24
N TYR A 746 -11.64 27.08 14.18
CA TYR A 746 -10.55 26.22 13.73
C TYR A 746 -9.41 26.17 14.75
N TRP A 747 -9.04 27.29 15.36
CA TRP A 747 -8.04 27.29 16.44
C TRP A 747 -8.47 26.44 17.65
N GLU A 748 -9.75 26.51 18.06
CA GLU A 748 -10.31 25.64 19.10
C GLU A 748 -10.24 24.16 18.71
N HIS A 749 -10.54 23.85 17.44
CA HIS A 749 -10.39 22.52 16.89
C HIS A 749 -8.94 22.01 17.00
N LEU A 750 -7.97 22.82 16.57
CA LEU A 750 -6.53 22.49 16.65
C LEU A 750 -6.10 22.21 18.09
N LYS A 751 -6.62 22.98 19.06
CA LYS A 751 -6.32 22.80 20.49
C LYS A 751 -6.78 21.46 21.02
N GLU A 752 -7.96 21.01 20.63
CA GLU A 752 -8.64 19.85 21.20
C GLU A 752 -8.34 18.55 20.46
N ASN A 753 -8.03 18.61 19.16
CA ASN A 753 -8.09 17.44 18.28
C ASN A 753 -6.82 17.19 17.46
N VAL A 754 -5.82 18.07 17.46
CA VAL A 754 -4.68 17.99 16.53
C VAL A 754 -3.33 18.09 17.25
N TRP A 755 -2.40 17.25 16.80
CA TRP A 755 -0.98 17.28 17.14
C TRP A 755 -0.14 17.18 15.88
N ILE A 756 1.02 17.81 15.89
CA ILE A 756 2.05 17.61 14.85
C ILE A 756 3.25 16.94 15.50
N LYS A 757 3.62 15.79 14.94
CA LYS A 757 4.88 15.11 15.24
C LYS A 757 5.89 15.43 14.15
N ASN A 758 7.10 15.81 14.54
CA ASN A 758 8.16 16.14 13.61
C ASN A 758 9.47 15.47 14.01
N TYR A 759 10.20 15.00 13.00
CA TYR A 759 11.60 14.62 13.12
C TYR A 759 12.38 15.29 11.99
N ALA A 760 13.43 16.03 12.36
CA ALA A 760 14.35 16.67 11.44
C ALA A 760 15.73 16.03 11.56
N ASN A 761 16.29 15.63 10.43
CA ASN A 761 17.64 15.10 10.31
C ASN A 761 18.48 16.10 9.50
N VAL A 762 19.47 16.70 10.15
CA VAL A 762 20.50 17.53 9.52
C VAL A 762 21.79 16.72 9.53
N VAL A 763 22.32 16.44 8.34
CA VAL A 763 23.63 15.79 8.20
C VAL A 763 24.67 16.89 8.04
N GLU A 764 25.33 17.18 9.16
CA GLU A 764 26.48 18.09 9.23
C GLU A 764 27.70 17.47 8.55
N VAL A 765 28.57 18.32 8.02
CA VAL A 765 29.85 17.93 7.42
C VAL A 765 30.95 18.45 8.32
N GLU A 766 32.01 17.67 8.51
CA GLU A 766 33.21 18.19 9.18
C GLU A 766 33.68 19.47 8.47
N PRO A 767 33.99 20.53 9.22
CA PRO A 767 34.41 21.78 8.63
C PRO A 767 35.69 21.53 7.83
N VAL A 768 35.64 21.76 6.51
CA VAL A 768 36.86 21.75 5.70
C VAL A 768 37.70 22.94 6.16
N PRO A 769 38.93 22.73 6.67
CA PRO A 769 39.80 23.84 7.01
C PRO A 769 40.05 24.64 5.74
N PHE A 770 39.60 25.89 5.72
CA PHE A 770 39.99 26.83 4.67
C PHE A 770 41.49 27.07 4.82
N TRP A 771 42.28 26.59 3.86
CA TRP A 771 43.65 27.06 3.61
C TRP A 771 43.60 28.11 2.51
#